data_AF-T2GCC2-F1
#
_entry.id   AF-T2GCC2-F1
#
_cell.length_a   1.000
_cell.length_b   1.000
_cell.length_c   1.000
_cell.angle_alpha   90.00
_cell.angle_beta   90.00
_cell.angle_gamma   90.00
#
_symmetry.space_group_name_H-M   'P 1'
#
loop_
_entity.id
_entity.type
_entity.pdbx_description
1 polymer ?
#
loop_
_entity_poly.entity_id
_entity_poly.type
_entity_poly.pdbx_seq_one_letter_code
_entity_poly.pdbx_strand_id
1 'polypeptide(L)'
;MSMGNQLEAKCPASIWRKDVTGDLKVVLKHVVKGAFNIARLDPENILTQGTEALKDFGLKDSAGECLLQFLLSAATMAAQKLLFDTPRLQHTPHEARSDLATAMAEAIAKEAEQQTLAVDQAFLETPREHLPFSAVHTVLQPWLHDRLGDKLAAEWTVTRFAVTFEAMWFAVCAKDLERYTTILKGVGVSENDIASRATPNALAWNRYNALLQLQPRLPMMGEAFGLDAVYISLRGYYEGNDTDNQKQQHVVWLDKSIDAWLASPNIRDALRIVCGGPGSGKSSFTKMLAARLATSYATTGWRVLFVPLHRLQNLERSFDKALRGYVQAAELLPFDPLNESRDPLLVILDGLDELAMEDGTRGVEAAKLYVAKVIKSLKAYNSQRARLKVLVSGRDLVVQGATQELRQANMGTDQSMLHVLPYVITSKDVPNAVDPDDLRGKDQRTVWWEHYGKATGRAATGMPEELDTEGLFEMTRRPLLGYLVARLHARTPLSQEESRVSIYEKLLAEVHRRDWDEGGPGHPLDKDSFFQVLEEVAVCVWHNGAGIATLKDVEKRVCGNSQCVKALETIADGAKKQSLGTILLAFYFRHGLGDTSTIEFTHKTFWEYLTARSIVRTFRQMHEEKMNLGSAKWNPQASLETWIGLCCAQNMDQDMYDYVKELVAEEPQKTLVKWQELCAALLSYTVVHGMPMGARPESLSFKAQCQQARNAEIALLAMHCACATKTQQRTALPWPDEQGFHAWLAWLEPVWGTGLTGRLLQGLVLEEQNLQGENLNHADLSRADLRGADLRRATLSGADLRGADLNGAALGLAALGLADLGLAALGFADLRGADLRRANFNGADLSGADLRGADLGRADLSGADLSGADLRRATLHDAIVTNALLKYANVECEALAKAYFDDPALSEALAIGIDLAELPEYRIGSPTSEQVAALETLVTKTKAAEAQK
;
A
#
# COMPACT_ATOMS: atom_id res chain seq x y z
N MET A 1 -0.57 52.21 47.85
CA MET A 1 -1.73 53.12 47.62
C MET A 1 -1.81 53.44 46.12
N SER A 2 -2.68 52.76 45.39
CA SER A 2 -3.45 53.33 44.27
C SER A 2 -4.61 52.36 43.99
N MET A 3 -5.82 52.76 44.37
CA MET A 3 -7.09 52.10 44.04
C MET A 3 -7.51 52.42 42.60
N GLY A 4 -8.31 51.54 41.99
CA GLY A 4 -9.06 51.73 40.72
C GLY A 4 -8.44 50.94 39.56
N ASN A 5 -9.06 49.96 38.92
CA ASN A 5 -10.48 49.66 38.70
C ASN A 5 -10.71 48.13 38.78
N GLN A 6 -11.69 47.70 39.59
CA GLN A 6 -12.31 46.39 39.42
C GLN A 6 -13.17 46.45 38.15
N LEU A 7 -12.74 45.74 37.10
CA LEU A 7 -13.60 45.41 35.97
C LEU A 7 -14.63 44.39 36.47
N GLU A 8 -15.82 44.88 36.82
CA GLU A 8 -17.00 44.06 37.05
C GLU A 8 -17.27 43.21 35.78
N ALA A 9 -17.26 41.89 35.93
CA ALA A 9 -17.63 40.95 34.89
C ALA A 9 -19.11 41.16 34.52
N LYS A 10 -19.37 41.74 33.34
CA LYS A 10 -20.71 41.83 32.78
C LYS A 10 -21.23 40.43 32.45
N CYS A 11 -22.32 40.06 33.10
CA CYS A 11 -23.16 38.89 32.82
C CYS A 11 -23.45 38.77 31.30
N PRO A 12 -23.50 37.55 30.71
CA PRO A 12 -23.80 37.38 29.28
C PRO A 12 -25.13 38.06 28.96
N ALA A 13 -25.15 38.92 27.94
CA ALA A 13 -26.37 39.58 27.49
C ALA A 13 -27.26 38.53 26.80
N SER A 14 -28.10 37.84 27.58
CA SER A 14 -29.17 37.01 27.03
C SER A 14 -30.10 37.90 26.20
N ILE A 15 -30.11 37.66 24.88
CA ILE A 15 -31.03 38.30 23.93
C ILE A 15 -32.50 38.00 24.30
N TRP A 16 -32.75 36.95 25.07
CA TRP A 16 -34.07 36.51 25.52
C TRP A 16 -34.50 37.22 26.81
N ARG A 17 -35.22 38.34 26.66
CA ARG A 17 -35.89 39.05 27.77
C ARG A 17 -37.37 39.35 27.52
N LYS A 18 -38.07 38.60 26.66
CA LYS A 18 -39.53 38.74 26.47
C LYS A 18 -40.25 37.40 26.48
N ASP A 19 -41.38 37.38 27.20
CA ASP A 19 -42.38 36.32 27.14
C ASP A 19 -42.88 36.18 25.69
N VAL A 20 -42.68 35.00 25.09
CA VAL A 20 -43.24 34.69 23.78
C VAL A 20 -44.73 34.42 23.97
N THR A 21 -45.57 35.38 23.62
CA THR A 21 -47.01 35.19 23.62
C THR A 21 -47.44 34.53 22.31
N GLY A 22 -47.49 33.20 22.26
CA GLY A 22 -48.00 32.42 21.12
C GLY A 22 -47.72 30.92 21.24
N ASP A 23 -48.57 30.06 20.64
CA ASP A 23 -48.34 28.61 20.59
C ASP A 23 -47.21 28.30 19.58
N LEU A 24 -45.98 28.26 20.09
CA LEU A 24 -44.77 28.01 19.32
C LEU A 24 -44.87 26.73 18.47
N LYS A 25 -45.66 25.73 18.90
CA LYS A 25 -45.87 24.48 18.15
C LYS A 25 -46.52 24.70 16.79
N VAL A 26 -47.38 25.71 16.64
CA VAL A 26 -48.08 25.98 15.37
C VAL A 26 -47.15 26.64 14.36
N VAL A 27 -46.29 27.55 14.83
CA VAL A 27 -45.23 28.20 14.04
C VAL A 27 -44.21 27.14 13.59
N LEU A 28 -43.74 26.29 14.51
CA LEU A 28 -42.79 25.21 14.23
C LEU A 28 -43.30 24.25 13.14
N LYS A 29 -44.58 23.86 13.19
CA LYS A 29 -45.18 23.00 12.16
C LYS A 29 -45.19 23.64 10.78
N HIS A 30 -45.33 24.96 10.67
CA HIS A 30 -45.33 25.66 9.37
C HIS A 30 -43.91 25.78 8.79
N VAL A 31 -42.91 26.13 9.61
CA VAL A 31 -41.50 26.18 9.19
C VAL A 31 -41.02 24.81 8.70
N VAL A 32 -41.35 23.74 9.43
CA VAL A 32 -40.93 22.37 9.08
C VAL A 32 -41.66 21.86 7.84
N LYS A 33 -42.98 22.07 7.73
CA LYS A 33 -43.77 21.59 6.58
C LYS A 33 -43.36 22.27 5.26
N GLY A 34 -42.95 23.54 5.33
CA GLY A 34 -42.40 24.25 4.19
C GLY A 34 -41.05 23.70 3.71
N ALA A 35 -40.13 23.43 4.65
CA ALA A 35 -38.77 22.96 4.35
C ALA A 35 -38.70 21.55 3.74
N PHE A 36 -39.69 20.68 3.97
CA PHE A 36 -39.69 19.30 3.47
C PHE A 36 -40.40 19.11 2.12
N ASN A 37 -41.05 20.13 1.56
CA ASN A 37 -41.72 20.04 0.26
C ASN A 37 -40.80 20.30 -0.94
N ILE A 38 -39.50 20.54 -0.71
CA ILE A 38 -38.56 21.00 -1.74
C ILE A 38 -37.52 19.91 -2.01
N ALA A 39 -37.33 19.57 -3.30
CA ALA A 39 -36.38 18.55 -3.73
C ALA A 39 -34.89 18.94 -3.55
N ARG A 40 -34.61 20.22 -3.23
CA ARG A 40 -33.27 20.80 -3.09
C ARG A 40 -33.19 21.64 -1.82
N LEU A 41 -32.13 21.46 -1.03
CA LEU A 41 -31.83 22.23 0.19
C LEU A 41 -31.55 23.70 -0.17
N ASP A 42 -32.60 24.52 -0.23
CA ASP A 42 -32.48 25.95 -0.51
C ASP A 42 -32.80 26.79 0.76
N PRO A 43 -31.78 27.41 1.39
CA PRO A 43 -31.98 28.21 2.60
C PRO A 43 -32.90 29.41 2.39
N GLU A 44 -33.04 29.93 1.16
CA GLU A 44 -33.87 31.09 0.86
C GLU A 44 -35.36 30.77 0.94
N ASN A 45 -35.79 29.63 0.42
CA ASN A 45 -37.17 29.17 0.50
C ASN A 45 -37.58 28.83 1.95
N ILE A 46 -36.67 28.19 2.70
CA ILE A 46 -36.91 27.82 4.10
C ILE A 46 -37.03 29.07 4.98
N LEU A 47 -36.15 30.06 4.77
CA LEU A 47 -36.23 31.35 5.46
C LEU A 47 -37.52 32.07 5.12
N THR A 48 -37.88 32.18 3.83
CA THR A 48 -39.06 32.91 3.35
C THR A 48 -40.35 32.36 3.97
N GLN A 49 -40.55 31.04 3.91
CA GLN A 49 -41.71 30.37 4.52
C GLN A 49 -41.73 30.51 6.04
N GLY A 50 -40.56 30.50 6.68
CA GLY A 50 -40.44 30.77 8.11
C GLY A 50 -40.81 32.21 8.48
N THR A 51 -40.43 33.19 7.67
CA THR A 51 -40.81 34.60 7.86
C THR A 51 -42.29 34.83 7.68
N GLU A 52 -42.92 34.22 6.68
CA GLU A 52 -44.37 34.31 6.47
C GLU A 52 -45.12 33.69 7.67
N ALA A 53 -44.70 32.50 8.10
CA ALA A 53 -45.25 31.85 9.30
C ALA A 53 -45.03 32.66 10.58
N LEU A 54 -43.96 33.46 10.71
CA LEU A 54 -43.74 34.31 11.88
C LEU A 54 -44.54 35.62 11.82
N LYS A 55 -44.70 36.20 10.62
CA LYS A 55 -45.51 37.41 10.37
C LYS A 55 -46.99 37.18 10.67
N ASP A 56 -47.52 36.01 10.33
CA ASP A 56 -48.91 35.61 10.60
C ASP A 56 -49.22 35.51 12.11
N PHE A 57 -48.20 35.43 12.96
CA PHE A 57 -48.32 35.34 14.42
C PHE A 57 -47.96 36.64 15.17
N GLY A 58 -47.73 37.75 14.45
CA GLY A 58 -47.54 39.07 15.06
C GLY A 58 -46.19 39.32 15.74
N LEU A 59 -45.21 38.46 15.49
CA LEU A 59 -43.83 38.57 15.96
C LEU A 59 -43.08 39.66 15.16
N LYS A 60 -42.30 40.54 15.84
CA LYS A 60 -41.61 41.71 15.25
C LYS A 60 -40.11 41.46 15.22
N ASP A 61 -39.41 41.78 14.11
CA ASP A 61 -37.95 41.65 13.82
C ASP A 61 -36.95 42.04 14.95
N SER A 62 -37.04 41.38 16.10
CA SER A 62 -36.17 41.54 17.26
C SER A 62 -35.06 40.50 17.18
N ALA A 63 -33.88 40.82 17.75
CA ALA A 63 -32.71 39.96 17.66
C ALA A 63 -32.96 38.51 18.13
N GLY A 64 -33.84 38.31 19.12
CA GLY A 64 -34.18 36.98 19.65
C GLY A 64 -35.04 36.14 18.71
N GLU A 65 -36.01 36.77 18.03
CA GLU A 65 -36.87 36.10 17.06
C GLU A 65 -36.09 35.72 15.79
N CYS A 66 -35.23 36.61 15.28
CA CYS A 66 -34.34 36.32 14.15
C CYS A 66 -33.39 35.17 14.49
N LEU A 67 -32.83 35.16 15.70
CA LEU A 67 -31.95 34.10 16.19
C LEU A 67 -32.67 32.74 16.23
N LEU A 68 -33.88 32.68 16.81
CA LEU A 68 -34.66 31.44 16.84
C LEU A 68 -34.96 30.91 15.44
N GLN A 69 -35.37 31.78 14.52
CA GLN A 69 -35.64 31.39 13.14
C GLN A 69 -34.39 30.80 12.48
N PHE A 70 -33.24 31.44 12.63
CA PHE A 70 -31.99 30.97 12.03
C PHE A 70 -31.55 29.62 12.60
N LEU A 71 -31.67 29.44 13.93
CA LEU A 71 -31.36 28.18 14.60
C LEU A 71 -32.25 27.04 14.08
N LEU A 72 -33.56 27.27 13.98
CA LEU A 72 -34.52 26.27 13.49
C LEU A 72 -34.29 25.92 12.01
N SER A 73 -34.04 26.92 11.16
CA SER A 73 -33.73 26.70 9.74
C SER A 73 -32.42 25.92 9.59
N ALA A 74 -31.36 26.29 10.31
CA ALA A 74 -30.08 25.60 10.27
C ALA A 74 -30.20 24.14 10.76
N ALA A 75 -30.93 23.89 11.85
CA ALA A 75 -31.15 22.54 12.38
C ALA A 75 -31.96 21.66 11.40
N THR A 76 -32.99 22.22 10.78
CA THR A 76 -33.82 21.50 9.80
C THR A 76 -33.01 21.11 8.57
N MET A 77 -32.24 22.04 8.01
CA MET A 77 -31.35 21.78 6.89
C MET A 77 -30.27 20.77 7.25
N ALA A 78 -29.72 20.85 8.47
CA ALA A 78 -28.70 19.91 8.93
C ALA A 78 -29.25 18.49 9.07
N ALA A 79 -30.47 18.34 9.60
CA ALA A 79 -31.13 17.03 9.69
C ALA A 79 -31.39 16.44 8.30
N GLN A 80 -31.91 17.24 7.36
CA GLN A 80 -32.12 16.79 5.97
C GLN A 80 -30.81 16.38 5.28
N LYS A 81 -29.75 17.19 5.43
CA LYS A 81 -28.43 16.87 4.89
C LYS A 81 -27.86 15.58 5.51
N LEU A 82 -28.00 15.40 6.82
CA LEU A 82 -27.56 14.21 7.53
C LEU A 82 -28.26 12.93 7.03
N LEU A 83 -29.57 13.01 6.75
CA LEU A 83 -30.34 11.91 6.17
C LEU A 83 -29.88 11.56 4.75
N PHE A 84 -29.55 12.57 3.94
CA PHE A 84 -29.03 12.36 2.59
C PHE A 84 -27.62 11.76 2.59
N ASP A 85 -26.75 12.24 3.49
CA ASP A 85 -25.36 11.80 3.62
C ASP A 85 -25.23 10.45 4.36
N THR A 86 -26.34 9.82 4.75
CA THR A 86 -26.38 8.50 5.40
C THR A 86 -27.12 7.50 4.51
N PRO A 87 -26.41 6.62 3.77
CA PRO A 87 -27.01 5.74 2.76
C PRO A 87 -28.23 4.94 3.24
N ARG A 88 -28.14 4.31 4.42
CA ARG A 88 -29.24 3.55 5.03
C ARG A 88 -30.50 4.37 5.34
N LEU A 89 -30.39 5.70 5.40
CA LEU A 89 -31.49 6.62 5.68
C LEU A 89 -32.00 7.35 4.43
N GLN A 90 -31.35 7.18 3.26
CA GLN A 90 -31.73 7.89 2.03
C GLN A 90 -33.15 7.55 1.55
N HIS A 91 -33.65 6.36 1.88
CA HIS A 91 -35.00 5.88 1.53
C HIS A 91 -36.05 6.13 2.62
N THR A 92 -35.71 6.86 3.70
CA THR A 92 -36.65 7.16 4.79
C THR A 92 -37.91 7.85 4.22
N PRO A 93 -39.13 7.40 4.53
CA PRO A 93 -40.37 8.03 4.05
C PRO A 93 -40.46 9.50 4.44
N HIS A 94 -41.07 10.32 3.57
CA HIS A 94 -41.19 11.77 3.78
C HIS A 94 -41.79 12.14 5.15
N GLU A 95 -42.87 11.46 5.54
CA GLU A 95 -43.55 11.65 6.83
C GLU A 95 -42.58 11.50 8.02
N ALA A 96 -41.79 10.42 8.03
CA ALA A 96 -40.82 10.16 9.09
C ALA A 96 -39.69 11.21 9.15
N ARG A 97 -39.33 11.84 8.02
CA ARG A 97 -38.35 12.94 8.01
C ARG A 97 -38.95 14.23 8.56
N SER A 98 -40.22 14.50 8.21
CA SER A 98 -40.98 15.65 8.72
C SER A 98 -41.18 15.54 10.24
N ASP A 99 -41.47 14.35 10.74
CA ASP A 99 -41.63 14.09 12.18
C ASP A 99 -40.34 14.33 12.96
N LEU A 100 -39.19 13.85 12.44
CA LEU A 100 -37.88 14.10 13.04
C LEU A 100 -37.58 15.61 13.16
N ALA A 101 -37.77 16.34 12.07
CA ALA A 101 -37.52 17.78 12.07
C ALA A 101 -38.46 18.54 13.01
N THR A 102 -39.73 18.12 13.09
CA THR A 102 -40.69 18.69 14.05
C THR A 102 -40.22 18.45 15.49
N ALA A 103 -39.83 17.22 15.82
CA ALA A 103 -39.36 16.88 17.16
C ALA A 103 -38.06 17.62 17.54
N MET A 104 -37.13 17.79 16.59
CA MET A 104 -35.92 18.58 16.79
C MET A 104 -36.21 20.06 17.01
N ALA A 105 -37.14 20.61 16.22
CA ALA A 105 -37.58 21.99 16.33
C ALA A 105 -38.25 22.25 17.70
N GLU A 106 -39.09 21.33 18.17
CA GLU A 106 -39.68 21.37 19.52
C GLU A 106 -38.63 21.29 20.63
N ALA A 107 -37.58 20.47 20.46
CA ALA A 107 -36.49 20.38 21.44
C ALA A 107 -35.71 21.70 21.58
N ILE A 108 -35.34 22.32 20.45
CA ILE A 108 -34.62 23.61 20.42
C ILE A 108 -35.49 24.72 21.02
N ALA A 109 -36.78 24.75 20.67
CA ALA A 109 -37.74 25.69 21.20
C ALA A 109 -37.88 25.60 22.74
N LYS A 110 -38.07 24.40 23.26
CA LYS A 110 -38.21 24.15 24.70
C LYS A 110 -36.97 24.59 25.49
N GLU A 111 -35.79 24.39 24.91
CA GLU A 111 -34.53 24.80 25.55
C GLU A 111 -34.30 26.31 25.49
N ALA A 112 -34.78 26.98 24.44
CA ALA A 112 -34.83 28.44 24.38
C ALA A 112 -35.78 29.03 25.44
N GLU A 113 -36.95 28.42 25.65
CA GLU A 113 -37.95 28.85 26.65
C GLU A 113 -37.43 28.73 28.10
N GLN A 114 -36.58 27.73 28.39
CA GLN A 114 -36.03 27.48 29.72
C GLN A 114 -34.87 28.43 30.11
N GLN A 115 -34.58 29.46 29.30
CA GLN A 115 -33.49 30.44 29.48
C GLN A 115 -32.07 29.83 29.53
N THR A 116 -31.89 28.60 29.07
CA THR A 116 -30.60 27.89 29.06
C THR A 116 -29.76 28.15 27.82
N LEU A 117 -30.33 28.75 26.76
CA LEU A 117 -29.65 29.00 25.49
C LEU A 117 -28.89 30.34 25.51
N ALA A 118 -27.65 30.33 26.00
CA ALA A 118 -26.76 31.50 25.97
C ALA A 118 -26.08 31.62 24.60
N VAL A 119 -26.54 32.58 23.78
CA VAL A 119 -25.87 32.94 22.52
C VAL A 119 -24.99 34.15 22.76
N ASP A 120 -23.69 33.89 22.89
CA ASP A 120 -22.64 34.88 23.11
C ASP A 120 -21.70 34.99 21.89
N GLN A 121 -20.60 35.75 22.03
CA GLN A 121 -19.62 35.87 20.95
C GLN A 121 -18.93 34.54 20.62
N ALA A 122 -18.76 33.66 21.60
CA ALA A 122 -18.14 32.35 21.38
C ALA A 122 -19.05 31.45 20.52
N PHE A 123 -20.37 31.49 20.75
CA PHE A 123 -21.33 30.84 19.86
C PHE A 123 -21.22 31.30 18.41
N LEU A 124 -21.06 32.60 18.17
CA LEU A 124 -20.96 33.14 16.82
C LEU A 124 -19.68 32.69 16.08
N GLU A 125 -18.64 32.32 16.82
CA GLU A 125 -17.36 31.83 16.29
C GLU A 125 -17.39 30.32 16.06
N THR A 126 -17.90 29.54 17.02
CA THR A 126 -17.97 28.07 16.95
C THR A 126 -19.37 27.55 17.34
N PRO A 127 -20.40 27.72 16.49
CA PRO A 127 -21.78 27.32 16.81
C PRO A 127 -21.93 25.85 17.26
N ARG A 128 -21.08 24.97 16.72
CA ARG A 128 -21.03 23.54 17.05
C ARG A 128 -20.55 23.20 18.48
N GLU A 129 -19.94 24.13 19.20
CA GLU A 129 -19.43 23.92 20.56
C GLU A 129 -20.34 24.56 21.63
N HIS A 130 -21.25 25.44 21.20
CA HIS A 130 -22.02 26.32 22.10
C HIS A 130 -23.54 26.17 22.00
N LEU A 131 -24.06 25.42 21.02
CA LEU A 131 -25.44 24.93 21.09
C LEU A 131 -25.54 23.84 22.17
N PRO A 132 -26.59 23.85 23.00
CA PRO A 132 -26.84 22.74 23.92
C PRO A 132 -27.37 21.53 23.14
N PHE A 133 -26.45 20.85 22.46
CA PHE A 133 -26.73 19.64 21.70
C PHE A 133 -27.40 18.55 22.54
N SER A 134 -27.38 18.65 23.87
CA SER A 134 -28.14 17.78 24.78
C SER A 134 -29.60 17.58 24.37
N ALA A 135 -30.37 18.64 24.10
CA ALA A 135 -31.79 18.47 23.76
C ALA A 135 -31.96 17.84 22.37
N VAL A 136 -31.16 18.28 21.39
CA VAL A 136 -31.20 17.70 20.04
C VAL A 136 -30.76 16.23 20.05
N HIS A 137 -29.73 15.87 20.82
CA HIS A 137 -29.28 14.49 21.00
C HIS A 137 -30.37 13.61 21.62
N THR A 138 -31.12 14.11 22.62
CA THR A 138 -32.19 13.32 23.26
C THR A 138 -33.31 12.92 22.31
N VAL A 139 -33.51 13.66 21.22
CA VAL A 139 -34.48 13.33 20.17
C VAL A 139 -33.83 12.54 19.03
N LEU A 140 -32.68 13.00 18.55
CA LEU A 140 -32.02 12.46 17.36
C LEU A 140 -31.44 11.06 17.60
N GLN A 141 -30.84 10.82 18.76
CA GLN A 141 -30.17 9.54 19.05
C GLN A 141 -31.16 8.36 19.13
N PRO A 142 -32.28 8.42 19.87
CA PRO A 142 -33.27 7.34 19.87
C PRO A 142 -33.88 7.12 18.48
N TRP A 143 -34.19 8.20 17.76
CA TRP A 143 -34.76 8.11 16.41
C TRP A 143 -33.82 7.40 15.43
N LEU A 144 -32.52 7.70 15.49
CA LEU A 144 -31.50 7.03 14.68
C LEU A 144 -31.31 5.58 15.09
N HIS A 145 -31.33 5.28 16.39
CA HIS A 145 -31.20 3.92 16.90
C HIS A 145 -32.33 3.01 16.37
N ASP A 146 -33.58 3.48 16.44
CA ASP A 146 -34.76 2.75 15.96
C ASP A 146 -34.73 2.45 14.44
N ARG A 147 -33.97 3.22 13.66
CA ARG A 147 -33.91 3.09 12.20
C ARG A 147 -32.66 2.42 11.68
N LEU A 148 -31.52 2.60 12.36
CA LEU A 148 -30.25 1.99 11.98
C LEU A 148 -30.07 0.61 12.60
N GLY A 149 -30.77 0.30 13.71
CA GLY A 149 -30.63 -0.96 14.45
C GLY A 149 -29.28 -1.14 15.15
N ASP A 150 -28.42 -0.11 15.13
CA ASP A 150 -27.08 -0.11 15.69
C ASP A 150 -26.86 1.19 16.49
N LYS A 151 -26.58 1.03 17.79
CA LYS A 151 -26.36 2.13 18.72
C LYS A 151 -25.10 2.94 18.37
N LEU A 152 -24.01 2.27 18.00
CA LEU A 152 -22.76 2.95 17.61
C LEU A 152 -22.97 3.72 16.31
N ALA A 153 -23.69 3.14 15.35
CA ALA A 153 -24.00 3.84 14.11
C ALA A 153 -24.87 5.09 14.33
N ALA A 154 -25.81 5.04 15.28
CA ALA A 154 -26.57 6.19 15.70
C ALA A 154 -25.65 7.26 16.34
N GLU A 155 -24.77 6.87 17.27
CA GLU A 155 -23.82 7.78 17.94
C GLU A 155 -22.90 8.51 16.93
N TRP A 156 -22.29 7.78 16.00
CA TRP A 156 -21.47 8.37 14.92
C TRP A 156 -22.26 9.26 13.97
N THR A 157 -23.53 8.97 13.75
CA THR A 157 -24.40 9.81 12.94
C THR A 157 -24.74 11.11 13.66
N VAL A 158 -24.92 11.07 14.97
CA VAL A 158 -25.18 12.27 15.77
C VAL A 158 -23.95 13.21 15.81
N THR A 159 -22.72 12.70 15.92
CA THR A 159 -21.53 13.57 15.93
C THR A 159 -21.36 14.39 14.64
N ARG A 160 -21.84 13.88 13.50
CA ARG A 160 -21.89 14.60 12.23
C ARG A 160 -22.89 15.76 12.23
N PHE A 161 -23.95 15.67 13.04
CA PHE A 161 -25.00 16.69 13.09
C PHE A 161 -24.45 18.05 13.50
N ALA A 162 -23.59 18.13 14.51
CA ALA A 162 -23.05 19.41 15.00
C ALA A 162 -22.25 20.18 13.95
N VAL A 163 -21.40 19.47 13.19
CA VAL A 163 -20.60 20.08 12.11
C VAL A 163 -21.48 20.45 10.91
N THR A 164 -22.48 19.62 10.61
CA THR A 164 -23.46 19.91 9.55
C THR A 164 -24.30 21.14 9.92
N PHE A 165 -24.72 21.25 11.19
CA PHE A 165 -25.42 22.40 11.73
C PHE A 165 -24.62 23.69 11.55
N GLU A 166 -23.35 23.70 11.94
CA GLU A 166 -22.46 24.86 11.77
C GLU A 166 -22.37 25.31 10.31
N ALA A 167 -22.22 24.37 9.37
CA ALA A 167 -22.22 24.70 7.95
C ALA A 167 -23.56 25.32 7.48
N MET A 168 -24.69 24.79 7.96
CA MET A 168 -26.01 25.31 7.60
C MET A 168 -26.30 26.65 8.28
N TRP A 169 -25.83 26.86 9.51
CA TRP A 169 -25.91 28.13 10.22
C TRP A 169 -25.30 29.26 9.40
N PHE A 170 -24.06 29.08 8.93
CA PHE A 170 -23.40 30.10 8.09
C PHE A 170 -24.08 30.25 6.71
N ALA A 171 -24.68 29.20 6.16
CA ALA A 171 -25.47 29.29 4.94
C ALA A 171 -26.72 30.16 5.12
N VAL A 172 -27.43 29.98 6.23
CA VAL A 172 -28.61 30.77 6.60
C VAL A 172 -28.22 32.22 6.87
N CYS A 173 -27.14 32.45 7.64
CA CYS A 173 -26.64 33.81 7.92
C CYS A 173 -26.26 34.57 6.65
N ALA A 174 -25.65 33.88 5.67
CA ALA A 174 -25.25 34.50 4.41
C ALA A 174 -26.43 34.90 3.52
N LYS A 175 -27.61 34.30 3.72
CA LYS A 175 -28.82 34.60 2.94
C LYS A 175 -29.55 35.84 3.42
N ASP A 176 -29.54 36.14 4.71
CA ASP A 176 -30.16 37.34 5.27
C ASP A 176 -29.19 38.08 6.20
N LEU A 177 -28.30 38.86 5.57
CA LEU A 177 -27.26 39.64 6.25
C LEU A 177 -27.83 40.75 7.13
N GLU A 178 -29.01 41.27 6.79
CA GLU A 178 -29.66 42.34 7.55
C GLU A 178 -30.11 41.82 8.92
N ARG A 179 -30.85 40.70 8.94
CA ARG A 179 -31.25 40.04 10.19
C ARG A 179 -30.05 39.49 10.95
N TYR A 180 -29.05 38.96 10.27
CA TYR A 180 -27.81 38.52 10.93
C TYR A 180 -27.12 39.68 11.65
N THR A 181 -27.06 40.86 11.02
CA THR A 181 -26.50 42.07 11.64
C THR A 181 -27.29 42.47 12.89
N THR A 182 -28.62 42.34 12.87
CA THR A 182 -29.48 42.56 14.04
C THR A 182 -29.15 41.59 15.19
N ILE A 183 -28.89 40.31 14.88
CA ILE A 183 -28.45 39.31 15.86
C ILE A 183 -27.10 39.72 16.47
N LEU A 184 -26.11 40.08 15.64
CA LEU A 184 -24.77 40.49 16.11
C LEU A 184 -24.83 41.70 17.05
N LYS A 185 -25.66 42.70 16.72
CA LYS A 185 -25.91 43.86 17.59
C LYS A 185 -26.56 43.45 18.92
N GLY A 186 -27.49 42.49 18.87
CA GLY A 186 -28.15 41.93 20.05
C GLY A 186 -27.19 41.22 21.02
N VAL A 187 -26.17 40.53 20.49
CA VAL A 187 -25.12 39.84 21.28
C VAL A 187 -24.08 40.82 21.85
N GLY A 188 -24.07 42.08 21.38
CA GLY A 188 -23.09 43.09 21.80
C GLY A 188 -21.76 43.01 21.05
N VAL A 189 -21.75 42.52 19.81
CA VAL A 189 -20.58 42.59 18.93
C VAL A 189 -20.32 44.04 18.52
N SER A 190 -19.05 44.47 18.50
CA SER A 190 -18.69 45.85 18.15
C SER A 190 -19.02 46.15 16.68
N GLU A 191 -19.29 47.41 16.32
CA GLU A 191 -19.60 47.78 14.93
C GLU A 191 -18.45 47.44 13.95
N ASN A 192 -17.20 47.58 14.41
CA ASN A 192 -16.02 47.21 13.62
C ASN A 192 -15.97 45.71 13.35
N ASP A 193 -16.28 44.88 14.35
CA ASP A 193 -16.29 43.43 14.19
C ASP A 193 -17.47 42.99 13.30
N ILE A 194 -18.64 43.63 13.41
CA ILE A 194 -19.79 43.39 12.53
C ILE A 194 -19.41 43.62 11.07
N ALA A 195 -18.74 44.74 10.76
CA ALA A 195 -18.33 45.05 9.39
C ALA A 195 -17.39 43.99 8.78
N SER A 196 -16.63 43.28 9.61
CA SER A 196 -15.76 42.18 9.18
C SER A 196 -16.48 40.81 9.12
N ARG A 197 -17.40 40.55 10.06
CA ARG A 197 -18.08 39.26 10.25
C ARG A 197 -19.33 39.09 9.39
N ALA A 198 -20.08 40.17 9.14
CA ALA A 198 -21.34 40.16 8.39
C ALA A 198 -21.13 40.43 6.89
N THR A 199 -20.11 39.80 6.29
CA THR A 199 -19.88 39.89 4.84
C THR A 199 -20.19 38.55 4.17
N PRO A 200 -20.70 38.54 2.91
CA PRO A 200 -20.90 37.32 2.16
C PRO A 200 -19.64 36.44 2.12
N ASN A 201 -18.47 37.07 1.98
CA ASN A 201 -17.20 36.36 1.84
C ASN A 201 -16.74 35.70 3.15
N ALA A 202 -16.87 36.40 4.29
CA ALA A 202 -16.53 35.83 5.59
C ALA A 202 -17.43 34.64 5.94
N LEU A 203 -18.74 34.77 5.74
CA LEU A 203 -19.70 33.70 6.00
C LEU A 203 -19.53 32.52 5.05
N ALA A 204 -19.20 32.76 3.77
CA ALA A 204 -18.88 31.71 2.81
C ALA A 204 -17.64 30.91 3.22
N TRP A 205 -16.59 31.58 3.70
CA TRP A 205 -15.40 30.90 4.23
C TRP A 205 -15.72 30.08 5.49
N ASN A 206 -16.51 30.62 6.41
CA ASN A 206 -16.89 29.89 7.63
C ASN A 206 -17.71 28.64 7.29
N ARG A 207 -18.68 28.77 6.37
CA ARG A 207 -19.43 27.63 5.83
C ARG A 207 -18.51 26.60 5.20
N TYR A 208 -17.58 27.02 4.33
CA TYR A 208 -16.65 26.12 3.65
C TYR A 208 -15.72 25.41 4.64
N ASN A 209 -15.23 26.10 5.67
CA ASN A 209 -14.42 25.51 6.73
C ASN A 209 -15.19 24.41 7.50
N ALA A 210 -16.47 24.64 7.82
CA ALA A 210 -17.32 23.62 8.43
C ALA A 210 -17.55 22.42 7.48
N LEU A 211 -17.70 22.65 6.17
CA LEU A 211 -17.78 21.57 5.18
C LEU A 211 -16.48 20.77 5.07
N LEU A 212 -15.31 21.41 5.17
CA LEU A 212 -14.02 20.71 5.24
C LEU A 212 -13.90 19.84 6.49
N GLN A 213 -14.41 20.31 7.63
CA GLN A 213 -14.49 19.54 8.86
C GLN A 213 -15.46 18.35 8.76
N LEU A 214 -16.52 18.47 7.96
CA LEU A 214 -17.47 17.38 7.75
C LEU A 214 -16.88 16.27 6.88
N GLN A 215 -16.01 16.58 5.91
CA GLN A 215 -15.51 15.59 4.94
C GLN A 215 -14.87 14.34 5.57
N PRO A 216 -13.93 14.45 6.53
CA PRO A 216 -13.36 13.27 7.17
C PRO A 216 -14.33 12.48 8.03
N ARG A 217 -15.41 13.12 8.50
CA ARG A 217 -16.44 12.50 9.36
C ARG A 217 -17.45 11.69 8.59
N LEU A 218 -17.51 11.85 7.26
CA LEU A 218 -18.41 11.06 6.43
C LEU A 218 -18.06 9.57 6.52
N PRO A 219 -19.07 8.68 6.58
CA PRO A 219 -18.91 7.23 6.60
C PRO A 219 -17.88 6.75 5.59
N MET A 220 -16.85 6.04 6.05
CA MET A 220 -15.85 5.45 5.17
C MET A 220 -16.16 3.99 4.91
N MET A 221 -16.12 3.56 3.64
CA MET A 221 -16.15 2.14 3.27
C MET A 221 -17.32 1.35 3.91
N GLY A 222 -18.50 1.95 4.05
CA GLY A 222 -19.67 1.27 4.64
C GLY A 222 -19.60 1.06 6.15
N GLU A 223 -18.59 1.62 6.83
CA GLU A 223 -18.59 1.77 8.29
C GLU A 223 -19.50 2.93 8.70
N ALA A 224 -19.97 2.93 9.95
CA ALA A 224 -20.77 4.03 10.46
C ALA A 224 -19.94 5.27 10.83
N PHE A 225 -18.63 5.10 11.06
CA PHE A 225 -17.69 6.15 11.43
C PHE A 225 -16.92 6.70 10.21
N GLY A 226 -16.33 7.89 10.39
CA GLY A 226 -15.49 8.54 9.38
C GLY A 226 -13.99 8.25 9.53
N LEU A 227 -13.22 8.73 8.56
CA LEU A 227 -11.76 8.66 8.57
C LEU A 227 -11.15 9.27 9.84
N ASP A 228 -11.74 10.34 10.37
CA ASP A 228 -11.24 11.02 11.58
C ASP A 228 -11.23 10.13 12.82
N ALA A 229 -12.13 9.14 12.89
CA ALA A 229 -12.20 8.20 14.01
C ALA A 229 -11.00 7.24 14.08
N VAL A 230 -10.36 6.95 12.94
CA VAL A 230 -9.29 5.96 12.81
C VAL A 230 -7.96 6.54 12.33
N TYR A 231 -7.94 7.80 11.92
CA TYR A 231 -6.74 8.44 11.40
C TYR A 231 -5.66 8.58 12.47
N ILE A 232 -4.42 8.40 12.04
CA ILE A 232 -3.20 8.71 12.80
C ILE A 232 -2.28 9.56 11.93
N SER A 233 -1.51 10.46 12.54
CA SER A 233 -0.55 11.29 11.80
C SER A 233 0.45 10.42 11.04
N LEU A 234 0.65 10.74 9.76
CA LEU A 234 1.55 9.99 8.89
C LEU A 234 2.98 10.50 9.01
N ARG A 235 3.93 9.56 8.89
CA ARG A 235 5.35 9.83 8.73
C ARG A 235 5.71 9.83 7.25
N GLY A 236 6.79 10.51 6.92
CA GLY A 236 7.38 10.46 5.59
C GLY A 236 8.85 10.79 5.61
N TYR A 237 9.47 10.83 4.44
CA TYR A 237 10.84 11.29 4.29
C TYR A 237 11.01 12.23 3.09
N TYR A 238 12.08 13.01 3.11
CA TYR A 238 12.57 13.74 1.93
C TYR A 238 14.04 13.42 1.69
N GLU A 239 14.49 13.55 0.45
CA GLU A 239 15.90 13.39 0.09
C GLU A 239 16.64 14.72 0.31
N GLY A 240 17.71 14.69 1.10
CA GLY A 240 18.67 15.79 1.25
C GLY A 240 20.09 15.33 0.89
N ASN A 241 20.99 16.29 0.74
CA ASN A 241 22.42 16.02 0.53
C ASN A 241 23.21 16.29 1.82
N ASP A 242 24.12 15.39 2.18
CA ASP A 242 25.09 15.62 3.25
C ASP A 242 26.28 16.48 2.77
N THR A 243 27.18 16.87 3.68
CA THR A 243 28.41 17.64 3.41
C THR A 243 29.31 16.99 2.35
N ASP A 244 29.27 15.65 2.24
CA ASP A 244 30.01 14.86 1.25
C ASP A 244 29.21 14.58 -0.04
N ASN A 245 28.08 15.27 -0.23
CA ASN A 245 27.21 15.14 -1.41
C ASN A 245 26.57 13.74 -1.59
N GLN A 246 26.56 12.93 -0.53
CA GLN A 246 25.82 11.67 -0.49
C GLN A 246 24.35 11.96 -0.17
N LYS A 247 23.45 11.24 -0.86
CA LYS A 247 22.01 11.34 -0.61
C LYS A 247 21.65 10.71 0.74
N GLN A 248 20.98 11.49 1.59
CA GLN A 248 20.41 11.04 2.86
C GLN A 248 18.88 11.21 2.86
N GLN A 249 18.20 10.31 3.57
CA GLN A 249 16.74 10.30 3.69
C GLN A 249 16.34 10.82 5.07
N HIS A 250 15.77 12.02 5.15
CA HIS A 250 15.39 12.62 6.44
C HIS A 250 13.95 12.23 6.81
N VAL A 251 13.79 11.46 7.90
CA VAL A 251 12.48 10.98 8.35
C VAL A 251 11.80 12.08 9.19
N VAL A 252 10.53 12.36 8.88
CA VAL A 252 9.77 13.47 9.48
C VAL A 252 8.30 13.11 9.71
N TRP A 253 7.66 13.81 10.66
CA TRP A 253 6.21 13.91 10.72
C TRP A 253 5.70 14.82 9.59
N LEU A 254 4.77 14.32 8.77
CA LEU A 254 4.27 15.10 7.63
C LEU A 254 3.55 16.36 8.08
N ASP A 255 2.71 16.28 9.13
CA ASP A 255 2.00 17.44 9.68
C ASP A 255 2.97 18.54 10.13
N LYS A 256 4.02 18.18 10.89
CA LYS A 256 5.05 19.12 11.35
C LYS A 256 5.82 19.76 10.20
N SER A 257 6.14 18.97 9.17
CA SER A 257 6.83 19.45 7.96
C SER A 257 5.99 20.48 7.21
N ILE A 258 4.67 20.24 7.08
CA ILE A 258 3.75 21.20 6.46
C ILE A 258 3.55 22.44 7.33
N ASP A 259 3.45 22.30 8.66
CA ASP A 259 3.29 23.45 9.55
C ASP A 259 4.53 24.37 9.49
N ALA A 260 5.74 23.78 9.53
CA ALA A 260 7.00 24.52 9.34
C ALA A 260 7.06 25.19 7.96
N TRP A 261 6.56 24.53 6.91
CA TRP A 261 6.47 25.09 5.58
C TRP A 261 5.54 26.30 5.51
N LEU A 262 4.34 26.21 6.09
CA LEU A 262 3.36 27.31 6.06
C LEU A 262 3.86 28.53 6.83
N ALA A 263 4.59 28.33 7.93
CA ALA A 263 5.24 29.39 8.70
C ALA A 263 6.42 30.05 7.97
N SER A 264 7.03 29.37 6.99
CA SER A 264 8.16 29.92 6.22
C SER A 264 7.74 31.09 5.33
N PRO A 265 8.40 32.27 5.43
CA PRO A 265 8.13 33.42 4.58
C PRO A 265 8.73 33.29 3.16
N ASN A 266 9.42 32.18 2.86
CA ASN A 266 10.08 31.97 1.58
C ASN A 266 9.07 31.90 0.43
N ILE A 267 9.03 32.94 -0.39
CA ILE A 267 8.13 33.06 -1.55
C ILE A 267 8.43 32.04 -2.67
N ARG A 268 9.64 31.47 -2.67
CA ARG A 268 10.09 30.48 -3.67
C ARG A 268 9.76 29.04 -3.25
N ASP A 269 9.61 28.76 -1.95
CA ASP A 269 9.12 27.47 -1.45
C ASP A 269 7.58 27.50 -1.42
N ALA A 270 6.98 27.40 -2.61
CA ALA A 270 5.55 27.58 -2.81
C ALA A 270 4.82 26.33 -3.33
N LEU A 271 5.54 25.26 -3.65
CA LEU A 271 5.00 24.00 -4.13
C LEU A 271 5.65 22.83 -3.37
N ARG A 272 4.84 22.01 -2.72
CA ARG A 272 5.29 20.72 -2.16
C ARG A 272 4.47 19.57 -2.70
N ILE A 273 5.08 18.41 -2.80
CA ILE A 273 4.42 17.18 -3.23
C ILE A 273 4.46 16.13 -2.13
N VAL A 274 3.32 15.48 -1.88
CA VAL A 274 3.20 14.29 -1.05
C VAL A 274 3.05 13.08 -1.97
N CYS A 275 4.07 12.23 -2.00
CA CYS A 275 4.16 11.07 -2.89
C CYS A 275 4.18 9.74 -2.12
N GLY A 276 3.87 8.66 -2.82
CA GLY A 276 3.79 7.32 -2.23
C GLY A 276 2.95 6.35 -3.07
N GLY A 277 3.07 5.05 -2.79
CA GLY A 277 2.34 3.99 -3.48
C GLY A 277 0.80 4.05 -3.30
N PRO A 278 0.03 3.24 -4.05
CA PRO A 278 -1.41 3.14 -3.86
C PRO A 278 -1.76 2.67 -2.44
N GLY A 279 -2.85 3.15 -1.85
CA GLY A 279 -3.27 2.79 -0.49
C GLY A 279 -2.36 3.28 0.67
N SER A 280 -1.31 4.05 0.38
CA SER A 280 -0.37 4.62 1.39
C SER A 280 -0.98 5.69 2.31
N GLY A 281 -2.20 6.16 2.05
CA GLY A 281 -2.86 7.17 2.88
C GLY A 281 -2.70 8.62 2.43
N LYS A 282 -2.09 8.91 1.26
CA LYS A 282 -1.95 10.28 0.72
C LYS A 282 -3.25 11.10 0.74
N SER A 283 -4.32 10.58 0.13
CA SER A 283 -5.64 11.24 0.11
C SER A 283 -6.27 11.33 1.48
N SER A 284 -5.95 10.42 2.40
CA SER A 284 -6.40 10.50 3.79
C SER A 284 -5.69 11.63 4.51
N PHE A 285 -4.37 11.73 4.35
CA PHE A 285 -3.55 12.81 4.88
C PHE A 285 -4.00 14.18 4.35
N THR A 286 -4.18 14.36 3.04
CA THR A 286 -4.59 15.65 2.47
C THR A 286 -5.96 16.10 2.95
N LYS A 287 -6.93 15.18 3.08
CA LYS A 287 -8.27 15.48 3.64
C LYS A 287 -8.19 15.86 5.13
N MET A 288 -7.46 15.10 5.94
CA MET A 288 -7.29 15.39 7.37
C MET A 288 -6.54 16.69 7.60
N LEU A 289 -5.50 16.95 6.80
CA LEU A 289 -4.75 18.19 6.80
C LEU A 289 -5.63 19.38 6.43
N ALA A 290 -6.45 19.27 5.38
CA ALA A 290 -7.37 20.32 4.96
C ALA A 290 -8.36 20.67 6.07
N ALA A 291 -8.95 19.65 6.71
CA ALA A 291 -9.83 19.85 7.86
C ALA A 291 -9.07 20.57 9.00
N ARG A 292 -7.95 20.02 9.48
CA ARG A 292 -7.16 20.59 10.58
C ARG A 292 -6.76 22.05 10.34
N LEU A 293 -6.32 22.38 9.12
CA LEU A 293 -5.89 23.74 8.79
C LEU A 293 -7.07 24.71 8.67
N ALA A 294 -8.26 24.23 8.28
CA ALA A 294 -9.46 25.07 8.22
C ALA A 294 -9.85 25.67 9.60
N THR A 295 -9.57 24.96 10.69
CA THR A 295 -9.78 25.46 12.07
C THR A 295 -8.59 26.22 12.63
N SER A 296 -7.44 26.19 11.95
CA SER A 296 -6.18 26.80 12.41
C SER A 296 -5.88 28.12 11.71
N TYR A 297 -6.83 28.70 10.97
CA TYR A 297 -6.62 29.95 10.23
C TYR A 297 -6.12 31.09 11.13
N ALA A 298 -6.64 31.19 12.36
CA ALA A 298 -6.24 32.23 13.31
C ALA A 298 -4.74 32.15 13.70
N THR A 299 -4.13 30.97 13.65
CA THR A 299 -2.73 30.75 14.01
C THR A 299 -1.82 30.66 12.79
N THR A 300 -2.27 30.05 11.70
CA THR A 300 -1.48 29.88 10.47
C THR A 300 -1.53 31.09 9.56
N GLY A 301 -2.64 31.84 9.56
CA GLY A 301 -2.91 32.92 8.62
C GLY A 301 -3.27 32.47 7.21
N TRP A 302 -3.33 31.16 6.92
CA TRP A 302 -3.59 30.62 5.59
C TRP A 302 -5.02 30.10 5.43
N ARG A 303 -5.76 30.64 4.46
CA ARG A 303 -7.02 30.02 4.01
C ARG A 303 -6.70 28.74 3.26
N VAL A 304 -7.55 27.73 3.35
CA VAL A 304 -7.32 26.43 2.71
C VAL A 304 -8.42 26.13 1.72
N LEU A 305 -8.05 25.62 0.54
CA LEU A 305 -8.96 25.13 -0.49
C LEU A 305 -8.54 23.71 -0.87
N PHE A 306 -9.42 22.73 -0.65
CA PHE A 306 -9.19 21.34 -1.03
C PHE A 306 -9.87 21.03 -2.37
N VAL A 307 -9.11 20.44 -3.30
CA VAL A 307 -9.52 20.22 -4.68
C VAL A 307 -9.11 18.81 -5.13
N PRO A 308 -10.08 17.89 -5.31
CA PRO A 308 -9.82 16.63 -5.98
C PRO A 308 -9.52 16.88 -7.47
N LEU A 309 -8.36 16.42 -7.96
CA LEU A 309 -7.90 16.73 -9.31
C LEU A 309 -8.81 16.16 -10.41
N HIS A 310 -9.42 14.98 -10.22
CA HIS A 310 -10.43 14.45 -11.14
C HIS A 310 -11.72 15.30 -11.25
N ARG A 311 -11.89 16.37 -10.47
CA ARG A 311 -13.04 17.29 -10.62
C ARG A 311 -12.68 18.56 -11.38
N LEU A 312 -11.41 18.77 -11.70
CA LEU A 312 -10.97 19.90 -12.49
C LEU A 312 -11.20 19.65 -13.98
N GLN A 313 -11.84 20.60 -14.65
CA GLN A 313 -12.01 20.61 -16.09
C GLN A 313 -11.05 21.61 -16.75
N ASN A 314 -10.77 21.45 -18.05
CA ASN A 314 -9.95 22.37 -18.85
C ASN A 314 -8.49 22.55 -18.36
N LEU A 315 -7.89 21.50 -17.80
CA LEU A 315 -6.51 21.47 -17.30
C LEU A 315 -5.47 21.87 -18.37
N GLU A 316 -5.83 21.73 -19.65
CA GLU A 316 -5.01 22.12 -20.78
C GLU A 316 -4.76 23.64 -20.89
N ARG A 317 -5.66 24.50 -20.38
CA ARG A 317 -5.63 25.95 -20.64
C ARG A 317 -4.90 26.79 -19.58
N SER A 318 -5.29 26.71 -18.30
CA SER A 318 -4.61 27.43 -17.19
C SER A 318 -5.07 26.89 -15.84
N PHE A 319 -4.17 26.89 -14.85
CA PHE A 319 -4.47 26.49 -13.46
C PHE A 319 -5.54 27.38 -12.82
N ASP A 320 -5.41 28.70 -13.00
CA ASP A 320 -6.28 29.71 -12.39
C ASP A 320 -7.73 29.58 -12.90
N LYS A 321 -7.89 29.34 -14.20
CA LYS A 321 -9.21 29.15 -14.83
C LYS A 321 -9.85 27.83 -14.39
N ALA A 322 -9.06 26.76 -14.31
CA ALA A 322 -9.55 25.46 -13.85
C ALA A 322 -10.03 25.53 -12.39
N LEU A 323 -9.25 26.19 -11.51
CA LEU A 323 -9.62 26.38 -10.11
C LEU A 323 -10.90 27.21 -9.97
N ARG A 324 -11.00 28.34 -10.70
CA ARG A 324 -12.20 29.18 -10.70
C ARG A 324 -13.44 28.41 -11.16
N GLY A 325 -13.31 27.67 -12.26
CA GLY A 325 -14.41 26.84 -12.78
C GLY A 325 -14.89 25.81 -11.76
N TYR A 326 -13.98 25.18 -11.03
CA TYR A 326 -14.32 24.23 -9.96
C TYR A 326 -15.02 24.89 -8.78
N VAL A 327 -14.50 26.00 -8.26
CA VAL A 327 -15.10 26.73 -7.13
C VAL A 327 -16.54 27.15 -7.44
N GLN A 328 -16.79 27.61 -8.67
CA GLN A 328 -18.12 28.00 -9.15
C GLN A 328 -19.04 26.79 -9.36
N ALA A 329 -18.57 25.76 -10.07
CA ALA A 329 -19.38 24.58 -10.39
C ALA A 329 -19.76 23.76 -9.14
N ALA A 330 -18.89 23.71 -8.14
CA ALA A 330 -19.14 23.02 -6.87
C ALA A 330 -19.81 23.93 -5.82
N GLU A 331 -20.16 25.17 -6.17
CA GLU A 331 -20.80 26.16 -5.29
C GLU A 331 -20.07 26.33 -3.94
N LEU A 332 -18.72 26.26 -3.96
CA LEU A 332 -17.91 26.27 -2.72
C LEU A 332 -17.82 27.67 -2.12
N LEU A 333 -17.59 28.67 -2.97
CA LEU A 333 -17.48 30.09 -2.62
C LEU A 333 -18.17 30.93 -3.71
N PRO A 334 -18.82 32.04 -3.37
CA PRO A 334 -19.52 32.89 -4.34
C PRO A 334 -18.59 33.85 -5.11
N PHE A 335 -17.27 33.80 -4.87
CA PHE A 335 -16.26 34.71 -5.44
C PHE A 335 -15.00 33.93 -5.85
N ASP A 336 -14.09 34.56 -6.60
CA ASP A 336 -12.79 33.98 -6.94
C ASP A 336 -11.77 34.15 -5.79
N PRO A 337 -11.39 33.07 -5.07
CA PRO A 337 -10.49 33.18 -3.93
C PRO A 337 -9.06 33.61 -4.31
N LEU A 338 -8.65 33.44 -5.58
CA LEU A 338 -7.31 33.85 -6.03
C LEU A 338 -7.19 35.35 -6.27
N ASN A 339 -8.28 36.02 -6.67
CA ASN A 339 -8.24 37.42 -7.08
C ASN A 339 -8.91 38.35 -6.06
N GLU A 340 -10.00 37.92 -5.44
CA GLU A 340 -10.88 38.77 -4.63
C GLU A 340 -10.54 38.73 -3.13
N SER A 341 -9.67 37.81 -2.68
CA SER A 341 -9.20 37.73 -1.29
C SER A 341 -7.80 38.32 -1.10
N ARG A 342 -7.61 39.09 -0.02
CA ARG A 342 -6.28 39.55 0.43
C ARG A 342 -5.53 38.51 1.28
N ASP A 343 -6.25 37.54 1.83
CA ASP A 343 -5.67 36.49 2.68
C ASP A 343 -4.80 35.54 1.83
N PRO A 344 -3.68 35.02 2.37
CA PRO A 344 -2.90 34.01 1.66
C PRO A 344 -3.67 32.68 1.60
N LEU A 345 -3.52 31.95 0.49
CA LEU A 345 -4.28 30.76 0.15
C LEU A 345 -3.37 29.55 -0.04
N LEU A 346 -3.67 28.48 0.68
CA LEU A 346 -3.14 27.14 0.45
C LEU A 346 -4.15 26.35 -0.40
N VAL A 347 -3.72 25.88 -1.57
CA VAL A 347 -4.52 24.98 -2.41
C VAL A 347 -3.95 23.58 -2.28
N ILE A 348 -4.78 22.63 -1.83
CA ILE A 348 -4.44 21.21 -1.73
C ILE A 348 -5.07 20.49 -2.92
N LEU A 349 -4.23 20.04 -3.85
CA LEU A 349 -4.60 19.29 -5.05
C LEU A 349 -4.41 17.80 -4.76
N ASP A 350 -5.50 17.04 -4.65
CA ASP A 350 -5.46 15.61 -4.34
C ASP A 350 -5.61 14.76 -5.61
N GLY A 351 -4.65 13.86 -5.87
CA GLY A 351 -4.76 12.83 -6.92
C GLY A 351 -4.12 13.19 -8.27
N LEU A 352 -2.85 13.60 -8.30
CA LEU A 352 -2.14 13.93 -9.55
C LEU A 352 -2.06 12.73 -10.51
N ASP A 353 -2.05 11.52 -9.94
CA ASP A 353 -2.11 10.28 -10.69
C ASP A 353 -3.41 10.08 -11.47
N GLU A 354 -4.51 10.70 -11.04
CA GLU A 354 -5.80 10.63 -11.76
C GLU A 354 -5.74 11.32 -13.12
N LEU A 355 -4.88 12.35 -13.27
CA LEU A 355 -4.62 12.99 -14.56
C LEU A 355 -3.79 12.11 -15.49
N ALA A 356 -3.00 11.20 -14.92
CA ALA A 356 -2.19 10.28 -15.71
C ALA A 356 -3.01 9.09 -16.26
N MET A 357 -4.24 8.90 -15.78
CA MET A 357 -5.12 7.79 -16.17
C MET A 357 -5.80 7.97 -17.53
N GLU A 358 -5.66 9.12 -18.19
CA GLU A 358 -6.29 9.37 -19.50
C GLU A 358 -5.58 8.67 -20.68
N ASP A 359 -4.25 8.44 -20.62
CA ASP A 359 -3.49 7.82 -21.74
C ASP A 359 -2.04 7.34 -21.34
N GLY A 360 -1.83 6.77 -20.14
CA GLY A 360 -0.56 6.14 -19.75
C GLY A 360 0.67 7.06 -19.88
N THR A 361 1.54 6.84 -20.88
CA THR A 361 2.73 7.66 -21.16
C THR A 361 2.39 9.13 -21.45
N ARG A 362 1.27 9.41 -22.13
CA ARG A 362 0.79 10.79 -22.30
C ARG A 362 0.28 11.36 -20.98
N GLY A 363 -0.19 10.51 -20.08
CA GLY A 363 -0.66 10.89 -18.76
C GLY A 363 0.44 11.42 -17.83
N VAL A 364 1.63 10.79 -17.83
CA VAL A 364 2.80 11.31 -17.10
C VAL A 364 3.25 12.65 -17.67
N GLU A 365 3.29 12.79 -18.99
CA GLU A 365 3.57 14.07 -19.65
C GLU A 365 2.49 15.13 -19.36
N ALA A 366 1.21 14.75 -19.32
CA ALA A 366 0.12 15.64 -18.97
C ALA A 366 0.24 16.15 -17.52
N ALA A 367 0.57 15.26 -16.58
CA ALA A 367 0.82 15.62 -15.19
C ALA A 367 2.02 16.57 -15.05
N LYS A 368 3.13 16.29 -15.76
CA LYS A 368 4.31 17.15 -15.84
C LYS A 368 3.97 18.55 -16.40
N LEU A 369 3.24 18.61 -17.51
CA LEU A 369 2.76 19.87 -18.10
C LEU A 369 1.84 20.64 -17.16
N TYR A 370 0.99 19.93 -16.40
CA TYR A 370 0.12 20.54 -15.42
C TYR A 370 0.90 21.14 -14.25
N VAL A 371 1.87 20.40 -13.69
CA VAL A 371 2.79 20.91 -12.64
C VAL A 371 3.52 22.16 -13.13
N ALA A 372 4.01 22.18 -14.37
CA ALA A 372 4.65 23.36 -14.96
C ALA A 372 3.71 24.59 -15.02
N LYS A 373 2.42 24.39 -15.30
CA LYS A 373 1.40 25.46 -15.27
C LYS A 373 1.14 25.96 -13.85
N VAL A 374 1.07 25.07 -12.86
CA VAL A 374 0.95 25.45 -11.43
C VAL A 374 2.14 26.32 -11.03
N ILE A 375 3.37 25.91 -11.36
CA ILE A 375 4.59 26.68 -11.09
C ILE A 375 4.52 28.08 -11.72
N LYS A 376 4.01 28.19 -12.95
CA LYS A 376 3.83 29.48 -13.62
C LYS A 376 2.87 30.40 -12.85
N SER A 377 1.73 29.88 -12.39
CA SER A 377 0.77 30.64 -11.58
C SER A 377 1.36 31.06 -10.23
N LEU A 378 2.09 30.15 -9.56
CA LEU A 378 2.76 30.45 -8.28
C LEU A 378 3.71 31.65 -8.40
N LYS A 379 4.53 31.69 -9.46
CA LYS A 379 5.43 32.83 -9.73
C LYS A 379 4.68 34.14 -9.94
N ALA A 380 3.50 34.11 -10.53
CA ALA A 380 2.68 35.30 -10.77
C ALA A 380 2.07 35.85 -9.47
N TYR A 381 1.53 34.98 -8.60
CA TYR A 381 0.89 35.41 -7.35
C TYR A 381 1.87 35.69 -6.21
N ASN A 382 3.08 35.11 -6.24
CA ASN A 382 4.10 35.27 -5.20
C ASN A 382 5.23 36.26 -5.57
N SER A 383 4.90 37.36 -6.23
CA SER A 383 5.90 38.33 -6.69
C SER A 383 6.52 39.16 -5.56
N GLN A 384 5.73 39.55 -4.56
CA GLN A 384 6.17 40.40 -3.44
C GLN A 384 6.08 39.72 -2.08
N ARG A 385 5.13 38.79 -1.91
CA ARG A 385 4.91 37.99 -0.69
C ARG A 385 4.32 36.64 -1.04
N ALA A 386 4.44 35.65 -0.17
CA ALA A 386 3.82 34.34 -0.35
C ALA A 386 2.30 34.46 -0.18
N ARG A 387 1.58 34.63 -1.29
CA ARG A 387 0.10 34.71 -1.32
C ARG A 387 -0.54 33.38 -1.67
N LEU A 388 0.16 32.52 -2.41
CA LEU A 388 -0.34 31.22 -2.86
C LEU A 388 0.69 30.13 -2.57
N LYS A 389 0.27 29.09 -1.85
CA LYS A 389 1.03 27.84 -1.71
C LYS A 389 0.19 26.70 -2.27
N VAL A 390 0.84 25.72 -2.89
CA VAL A 390 0.16 24.55 -3.46
C VAL A 390 0.78 23.27 -2.92
N LEU A 391 -0.06 22.40 -2.37
CA LEU A 391 0.30 21.05 -1.96
C LEU A 391 -0.32 20.08 -2.96
N VAL A 392 0.46 19.20 -3.56
CA VAL A 392 -0.04 18.21 -4.53
C VAL A 392 0.17 16.81 -3.97
N SER A 393 -0.83 15.94 -4.02
CA SER A 393 -0.65 14.51 -3.76
C SER A 393 -0.56 13.73 -5.07
N GLY A 394 0.27 12.68 -5.13
CA GLY A 394 0.42 11.87 -6.33
C GLY A 394 1.24 10.60 -6.10
N ARG A 395 1.37 9.74 -7.12
CA ARG A 395 2.21 8.55 -7.04
C ARG A 395 3.66 8.83 -7.37
N ASP A 396 4.56 8.02 -6.82
CA ASP A 396 6.00 8.17 -7.07
C ASP A 396 6.33 8.17 -8.56
N LEU A 397 5.73 7.27 -9.37
CA LEU A 397 5.99 7.21 -10.82
C LEU A 397 5.64 8.52 -11.55
N VAL A 398 4.48 9.11 -11.25
CA VAL A 398 4.02 10.35 -11.88
C VAL A 398 4.87 11.53 -11.43
N VAL A 399 5.26 11.54 -10.16
CA VAL A 399 6.11 12.60 -9.57
C VAL A 399 7.55 12.52 -10.06
N GLN A 400 8.08 11.31 -10.28
CA GLN A 400 9.40 11.10 -10.89
C GLN A 400 9.50 11.75 -12.27
N GLY A 401 8.45 11.63 -13.10
CA GLY A 401 8.39 12.28 -14.41
C GLY A 401 8.44 13.82 -14.38
N ALA A 402 8.02 14.43 -13.27
CA ALA A 402 8.00 15.88 -13.07
C ALA A 402 9.10 16.41 -12.11
N THR A 403 10.00 15.53 -11.65
CA THR A 403 10.97 15.86 -10.59
C THR A 403 11.94 16.97 -10.98
N GLN A 404 12.35 17.01 -12.25
CA GLN A 404 13.28 18.04 -12.72
C GLN A 404 12.63 19.43 -12.69
N GLU A 405 11.40 19.55 -13.16
CA GLU A 405 10.62 20.79 -13.13
C GLU A 405 10.40 21.28 -11.69
N LEU A 406 10.11 20.36 -10.77
CA LEU A 406 9.90 20.66 -9.35
C LEU A 406 11.17 21.17 -8.67
N ARG A 407 12.30 20.51 -8.90
CA ARG A 407 13.60 20.94 -8.36
C ARG A 407 14.00 22.32 -8.89
N GLN A 408 13.76 22.58 -10.18
CA GLN A 408 14.02 23.88 -10.80
C GLN A 408 13.08 24.97 -10.27
N ALA A 409 11.81 24.65 -10.02
CA ALA A 409 10.82 25.60 -9.52
C ALA A 409 11.11 26.07 -8.09
N ASN A 410 11.56 25.16 -7.23
CA ASN A 410 11.84 25.43 -5.83
C ASN A 410 13.34 25.74 -5.56
N MET A 411 14.15 26.01 -6.59
CA MET A 411 15.59 26.31 -6.49
C MET A 411 16.38 25.31 -5.61
N GLY A 412 16.05 24.02 -5.68
CA GLY A 412 16.79 22.98 -4.97
C GLY A 412 16.51 22.86 -3.47
N THR A 413 15.35 23.29 -2.96
CA THR A 413 14.95 22.90 -1.59
C THR A 413 14.70 21.40 -1.49
N ASP A 414 15.44 20.74 -0.58
CA ASP A 414 15.41 19.30 -0.36
C ASP A 414 14.03 18.77 0.09
N GLN A 415 13.21 19.60 0.76
CA GLN A 415 11.86 19.23 1.24
C GLN A 415 10.73 19.37 0.21
N SER A 416 11.06 19.52 -1.08
CA SER A 416 10.03 19.70 -2.13
C SER A 416 9.17 18.46 -2.36
N MET A 417 9.69 17.27 -2.03
CA MET A 417 9.00 15.98 -2.17
C MET A 417 9.00 15.25 -0.83
N LEU A 418 7.82 14.85 -0.37
CA LEU A 418 7.58 14.14 0.88
C LEU A 418 7.00 12.76 0.56
N HIS A 419 7.82 11.72 0.71
CA HIS A 419 7.43 10.33 0.47
C HIS A 419 6.77 9.76 1.73
N VAL A 420 5.51 9.33 1.63
CA VAL A 420 4.75 8.74 2.74
C VAL A 420 5.34 7.38 3.13
N LEU A 421 5.53 7.18 4.42
CA LEU A 421 6.06 5.94 5.00
C LEU A 421 4.94 5.07 5.61
N PRO A 422 5.13 3.73 5.67
CA PRO A 422 4.21 2.81 6.33
C PRO A 422 4.15 3.01 7.86
N TYR A 423 3.17 2.35 8.50
CA TYR A 423 3.01 2.34 9.97
C TYR A 423 4.13 1.63 10.72
N VAL A 424 4.90 0.77 10.05
CA VAL A 424 6.15 0.21 10.58
C VAL A 424 7.23 0.42 9.54
N ILE A 425 8.30 1.12 9.93
CA ILE A 425 9.41 1.51 9.05
C ILE A 425 10.56 0.53 9.24
N THR A 426 10.97 -0.13 8.17
CA THR A 426 12.09 -1.06 8.14
C THR A 426 13.32 -0.41 7.52
N SER A 427 14.48 -1.06 7.66
CA SER A 427 15.71 -0.65 6.96
C SER A 427 15.58 -0.71 5.42
N LYS A 428 14.63 -1.49 4.89
CA LYS A 428 14.38 -1.57 3.44
C LYS A 428 13.67 -0.31 2.91
N ASP A 429 12.86 0.35 3.73
CA ASP A 429 12.07 1.51 3.29
C ASP A 429 12.94 2.77 3.19
N VAL A 430 13.86 2.96 4.15
CA VAL A 430 14.80 4.09 4.22
C VAL A 430 16.19 3.61 4.68
N PRO A 431 17.00 3.03 3.77
CA PRO A 431 18.31 2.44 4.12
C PRO A 431 19.29 3.47 4.68
N ASN A 432 19.29 4.70 4.16
CA ASN A 432 20.24 5.77 4.53
C ASN A 432 19.53 6.90 5.29
N ALA A 433 18.82 6.55 6.36
CA ALA A 433 17.95 7.48 7.06
C ALA A 433 18.66 8.34 8.12
N VAL A 434 18.32 9.62 8.15
CA VAL A 434 18.56 10.54 9.27
C VAL A 434 17.25 10.71 10.03
N ASP A 435 17.22 10.25 11.28
CA ASP A 435 16.00 10.20 12.10
C ASP A 435 16.27 10.68 13.53
N PRO A 436 16.31 12.01 13.76
CA PRO A 436 16.63 12.58 15.06
C PRO A 436 15.53 12.37 16.12
N ASP A 437 14.29 12.13 15.68
CA ASP A 437 13.10 11.98 16.54
C ASP A 437 12.79 10.50 16.89
N ASP A 438 13.67 9.57 16.47
CA ASP A 438 13.48 8.12 16.55
C ASP A 438 12.06 7.71 16.11
N LEU A 439 11.71 8.10 14.89
CA LEU A 439 10.43 7.79 14.29
C LEU A 439 10.41 6.37 13.73
N ARG A 440 11.56 5.81 13.34
CA ARG A 440 11.67 4.44 12.80
C ARG A 440 11.40 3.38 13.85
N GLY A 441 11.81 3.60 15.10
CA GLY A 441 11.61 2.65 16.19
C GLY A 441 10.16 2.50 16.67
N LYS A 442 9.22 3.30 16.14
CA LYS A 442 7.82 3.35 16.60
C LYS A 442 6.90 2.53 15.72
N ASP A 443 6.23 1.54 16.29
CA ASP A 443 5.11 0.86 15.64
C ASP A 443 3.82 1.68 15.79
N GLN A 444 3.32 2.22 14.68
CA GLN A 444 2.08 2.99 14.65
C GLN A 444 0.81 2.13 14.54
N ARG A 445 0.94 0.82 14.26
CA ARG A 445 -0.21 -0.09 14.13
C ARG A 445 -0.99 -0.15 15.43
N THR A 446 -0.32 -0.22 16.59
CA THR A 446 -0.97 -0.27 17.91
C THR A 446 -1.93 0.90 18.12
N VAL A 447 -1.47 2.13 17.89
CA VAL A 447 -2.28 3.35 18.04
C VAL A 447 -3.46 3.35 17.07
N TRP A 448 -3.22 2.96 15.82
CA TRP A 448 -4.28 2.85 14.82
C TRP A 448 -5.36 1.82 15.22
N TRP A 449 -4.94 0.68 15.76
CA TRP A 449 -5.85 -0.37 16.22
C TRP A 449 -6.66 0.02 17.46
N GLU A 450 -6.09 0.79 18.38
CA GLU A 450 -6.83 1.38 19.49
C GLU A 450 -7.93 2.33 18.98
N HIS A 451 -7.62 3.14 17.98
CA HIS A 451 -8.61 4.02 17.34
C HIS A 451 -9.71 3.20 16.66
N TYR A 452 -9.33 2.17 15.89
CA TYR A 452 -10.28 1.26 15.24
C TYR A 452 -11.17 0.50 16.24
N GLY A 453 -10.60 0.03 17.35
CA GLY A 453 -11.33 -0.61 18.44
C GLY A 453 -12.38 0.31 19.05
N LYS A 454 -12.00 1.55 19.40
CA LYS A 454 -12.93 2.57 19.89
C LYS A 454 -14.03 2.87 18.87
N ALA A 455 -13.66 3.03 17.60
CA ALA A 455 -14.60 3.34 16.52
C ALA A 455 -15.64 2.24 16.31
N THR A 456 -15.25 0.99 16.54
CA THR A 456 -16.11 -0.21 16.40
C THR A 456 -16.75 -0.67 17.71
N GLY A 457 -16.54 0.04 18.83
CA GLY A 457 -17.05 -0.34 20.15
C GLY A 457 -16.41 -1.58 20.77
N ARG A 458 -15.19 -1.93 20.33
CA ARG A 458 -14.42 -3.09 20.80
C ARG A 458 -13.38 -2.65 21.82
N ALA A 459 -13.19 -3.46 22.85
CA ALA A 459 -12.17 -3.23 23.89
C ALA A 459 -10.75 -3.59 23.40
N ALA A 460 -10.33 -3.09 22.24
CA ALA A 460 -9.00 -3.36 21.71
C ALA A 460 -7.98 -2.44 22.38
N THR A 461 -6.97 -3.03 23.02
CA THR A 461 -5.81 -2.35 23.62
C THR A 461 -4.59 -2.29 22.69
N GLY A 462 -4.74 -2.75 21.43
CA GLY A 462 -3.67 -2.83 20.45
C GLY A 462 -4.01 -3.78 19.30
N MET A 463 -3.02 -4.04 18.45
CA MET A 463 -3.13 -5.00 17.35
C MET A 463 -3.22 -6.44 17.90
N PRO A 464 -4.15 -7.29 17.42
CA PRO A 464 -4.20 -8.70 17.81
C PRO A 464 -2.90 -9.43 17.47
N GLU A 465 -2.41 -10.29 18.39
CA GLU A 465 -1.17 -11.07 18.20
C GLU A 465 -1.28 -12.02 17.01
N GLU A 466 -2.49 -12.47 16.66
CA GLU A 466 -2.74 -13.34 15.52
C GLU A 466 -2.46 -12.67 14.17
N LEU A 467 -2.43 -11.33 14.15
CA LEU A 467 -2.21 -10.55 12.95
C LEU A 467 -0.76 -10.05 12.84
N ASP A 468 0.04 -10.18 13.90
CA ASP A 468 1.45 -9.76 13.93
C ASP A 468 2.39 -10.90 13.54
N THR A 469 2.13 -11.47 12.36
CA THR A 469 2.94 -12.55 11.77
C THR A 469 3.77 -12.04 10.60
N GLU A 470 4.87 -12.73 10.29
CA GLU A 470 5.75 -12.36 9.18
C GLU A 470 5.00 -12.28 7.83
N GLY A 471 4.07 -13.20 7.59
CA GLY A 471 3.27 -13.25 6.36
C GLY A 471 2.30 -12.07 6.21
N LEU A 472 1.85 -11.48 7.32
CA LEU A 472 0.88 -10.38 7.33
C LEU A 472 1.49 -9.01 7.61
N PHE A 473 2.76 -8.99 8.00
CA PHE A 473 3.50 -7.78 8.36
C PHE A 473 3.45 -6.72 7.24
N GLU A 474 3.68 -7.11 5.99
CA GLU A 474 3.62 -6.17 4.85
C GLU A 474 2.22 -5.62 4.57
N MET A 475 1.16 -6.39 4.87
CA MET A 475 -0.22 -5.94 4.71
C MET A 475 -0.63 -5.00 5.84
N THR A 476 -0.37 -5.39 7.09
CA THR A 476 -0.82 -4.68 8.29
C THR A 476 -0.10 -3.36 8.52
N ARG A 477 1.13 -3.20 8.02
CA ARG A 477 1.87 -1.94 8.10
C ARG A 477 1.42 -0.88 7.09
N ARG A 478 0.55 -1.20 6.12
CA ARG A 478 0.03 -0.25 5.13
C ARG A 478 -1.39 0.21 5.50
N PRO A 479 -1.72 1.52 5.41
CA PRO A 479 -3.01 2.02 5.91
C PRO A 479 -4.25 1.32 5.33
N LEU A 480 -4.36 1.23 4.01
CA LEU A 480 -5.53 0.62 3.38
C LEU A 480 -5.61 -0.90 3.63
N LEU A 481 -4.51 -1.63 3.45
CA LEU A 481 -4.51 -3.08 3.64
C LEU A 481 -4.69 -3.44 5.11
N GLY A 482 -4.05 -2.72 6.04
CA GLY A 482 -4.25 -2.87 7.48
C GLY A 482 -5.70 -2.67 7.89
N TYR A 483 -6.37 -1.65 7.34
CA TYR A 483 -7.82 -1.46 7.53
C TYR A 483 -8.65 -2.64 7.02
N LEU A 484 -8.37 -3.12 5.81
CA LEU A 484 -9.10 -4.24 5.21
C LEU A 484 -8.91 -5.53 6.02
N VAL A 485 -7.69 -5.81 6.49
CA VAL A 485 -7.39 -6.95 7.37
C VAL A 485 -8.11 -6.80 8.71
N ALA A 486 -8.12 -5.60 9.29
CA ALA A 486 -8.79 -5.34 10.56
C ALA A 486 -10.29 -5.61 10.47
N ARG A 487 -10.91 -5.14 9.40
CA ARG A 487 -12.32 -5.36 9.12
C ARG A 487 -12.64 -6.83 8.83
N LEU A 488 -11.79 -7.52 8.08
CA LEU A 488 -11.95 -8.95 7.83
C LEU A 488 -11.89 -9.74 9.14
N HIS A 489 -10.84 -9.52 9.95
CA HIS A 489 -10.68 -10.14 11.27
C HIS A 489 -11.89 -9.82 12.17
N ALA A 490 -12.42 -8.61 12.06
CA ALA A 490 -13.55 -8.17 12.84
C ALA A 490 -14.83 -8.96 12.57
N ARG A 491 -15.01 -9.49 11.37
CA ARG A 491 -16.17 -10.29 10.94
C ARG A 491 -15.90 -11.79 11.00
N THR A 492 -14.69 -12.18 10.62
CA THR A 492 -14.20 -13.55 10.56
C THR A 492 -12.83 -13.59 11.23
N PRO A 493 -12.75 -14.00 12.52
CA PRO A 493 -11.48 -14.07 13.24
C PRO A 493 -10.42 -14.85 12.46
N LEU A 494 -9.25 -14.24 12.31
CA LEU A 494 -8.11 -14.80 11.60
C LEU A 494 -7.17 -15.50 12.59
N SER A 495 -6.47 -16.54 12.15
CA SER A 495 -5.48 -17.28 12.94
C SER A 495 -4.05 -16.91 12.55
N GLN A 496 -3.07 -17.29 13.38
CA GLN A 496 -1.64 -17.11 13.08
C GLN A 496 -1.14 -17.94 11.88
N GLU A 497 -1.87 -19.00 11.52
CA GLU A 497 -1.50 -19.91 10.43
C GLU A 497 -1.98 -19.42 9.05
N GLU A 498 -2.71 -18.30 9.00
CA GLU A 498 -3.25 -17.75 7.76
C GLU A 498 -2.14 -17.31 6.80
N SER A 499 -2.16 -17.87 5.58
CA SER A 499 -1.30 -17.40 4.49
C SER A 499 -1.78 -16.04 3.97
N ARG A 500 -0.85 -15.28 3.38
CA ARG A 500 -1.16 -14.03 2.68
C ARG A 500 -2.20 -14.27 1.57
N VAL A 501 -2.04 -15.34 0.79
CA VAL A 501 -2.99 -15.77 -0.24
C VAL A 501 -4.39 -16.03 0.32
N SER A 502 -4.52 -16.75 1.44
CA SER A 502 -5.81 -17.01 2.11
C SER A 502 -6.51 -15.71 2.49
N ILE A 503 -5.76 -14.73 3.02
CA ILE A 503 -6.32 -13.42 3.36
C ILE A 503 -6.83 -12.68 2.13
N TYR A 504 -6.07 -12.64 1.03
CA TYR A 504 -6.56 -12.00 -0.19
C TYR A 504 -7.83 -12.68 -0.71
N GLU A 505 -7.90 -14.01 -0.68
CA GLU A 505 -9.13 -14.72 -1.04
C GLU A 505 -10.32 -14.31 -0.16
N LYS A 506 -10.12 -14.27 1.17
CA LYS A 506 -11.16 -13.86 2.13
C LYS A 506 -11.59 -12.41 1.94
N LEU A 507 -10.65 -11.50 1.64
CA LEU A 507 -10.93 -10.10 1.34
C LEU A 507 -11.79 -9.97 0.07
N LEU A 508 -11.44 -10.67 -1.00
CA LEU A 508 -12.24 -10.68 -2.24
C LEU A 508 -13.64 -11.28 -2.00
N ALA A 509 -13.73 -12.35 -1.21
CA ALA A 509 -15.01 -12.96 -0.83
C ALA A 509 -15.87 -12.03 0.05
N GLU A 510 -15.27 -11.16 0.85
CA GLU A 510 -16.00 -10.13 1.58
C GLU A 510 -16.53 -9.03 0.65
N VAL A 511 -15.75 -8.60 -0.33
CA VAL A 511 -16.20 -7.63 -1.34
C VAL A 511 -17.38 -8.18 -2.15
N HIS A 512 -17.32 -9.44 -2.55
CA HIS A 512 -18.42 -10.12 -3.26
C HIS A 512 -19.76 -10.09 -2.49
N ARG A 513 -19.72 -10.22 -1.15
CA ARG A 513 -20.91 -10.20 -0.28
C ARG A 513 -21.49 -8.81 -0.01
N ARG A 514 -20.69 -7.76 -0.16
CA ARG A 514 -20.85 -6.46 0.51
C ARG A 514 -22.11 -5.66 0.15
N ASP A 515 -22.63 -5.83 -1.07
CA ASP A 515 -23.73 -5.00 -1.57
C ASP A 515 -25.06 -5.76 -1.72
N TRP A 516 -25.10 -7.03 -1.30
CA TRP A 516 -26.17 -7.93 -1.73
C TRP A 516 -26.88 -8.70 -0.61
N ASP A 517 -26.27 -8.82 0.57
CA ASP A 517 -26.86 -9.55 1.70
C ASP A 517 -27.84 -8.70 2.54
N GLU A 518 -27.87 -7.36 2.41
CA GLU A 518 -28.83 -6.49 3.12
C GLU A 518 -30.16 -6.31 2.35
N GLY A 519 -30.83 -7.42 2.03
CA GLY A 519 -32.20 -7.44 1.47
C GLY A 519 -32.33 -7.09 -0.02
N GLY A 520 -31.21 -7.07 -0.76
CA GLY A 520 -31.17 -6.91 -2.21
C GLY A 520 -31.19 -8.25 -2.97
N PRO A 521 -31.24 -8.23 -4.32
CA PRO A 521 -31.41 -9.45 -5.14
C PRO A 521 -30.19 -10.40 -5.23
N GLY A 522 -29.21 -10.35 -4.31
CA GLY A 522 -28.00 -11.20 -4.38
C GLY A 522 -27.00 -10.71 -5.44
N HIS A 523 -25.70 -11.00 -5.26
CA HIS A 523 -24.67 -10.60 -6.23
C HIS A 523 -24.97 -11.23 -7.60
N PRO A 524 -24.90 -10.47 -8.73
CA PRO A 524 -25.34 -10.97 -10.03
C PRO A 524 -24.47 -12.10 -10.59
N LEU A 525 -23.26 -12.27 -10.03
CA LEU A 525 -22.36 -13.39 -10.29
C LEU A 525 -22.15 -14.23 -9.03
N ASP A 526 -22.00 -15.54 -9.19
CA ASP A 526 -21.42 -16.39 -8.16
C ASP A 526 -19.95 -16.01 -7.87
N LYS A 527 -19.43 -16.49 -6.74
CA LYS A 527 -18.08 -16.14 -6.26
C LYS A 527 -17.00 -16.48 -7.30
N ASP A 528 -17.05 -17.65 -7.92
CA ASP A 528 -15.99 -18.11 -8.81
C ASP A 528 -16.01 -17.33 -10.13
N SER A 529 -17.19 -17.11 -10.69
CA SER A 529 -17.36 -16.25 -11.86
C SER A 529 -16.90 -14.82 -11.61
N PHE A 530 -17.18 -14.27 -10.43
CA PHE A 530 -16.70 -12.95 -10.02
C PHE A 530 -15.17 -12.89 -9.98
N PHE A 531 -14.52 -13.89 -9.37
CA PHE A 531 -13.06 -13.95 -9.28
C PHE A 531 -12.44 -14.07 -10.68
N GLN A 532 -13.00 -14.89 -11.56
CA GLN A 532 -12.49 -15.04 -12.93
C GLN A 532 -12.54 -13.72 -13.71
N VAL A 533 -13.62 -12.94 -13.58
CA VAL A 533 -13.69 -11.62 -14.21
C VAL A 533 -12.58 -10.70 -13.67
N LEU A 534 -12.36 -10.70 -12.35
CA LEU A 534 -11.27 -9.91 -11.74
C LEU A 534 -9.87 -10.38 -12.15
N GLU A 535 -9.67 -11.69 -12.32
CA GLU A 535 -8.43 -12.27 -12.85
C GLU A 535 -8.14 -11.75 -14.27
N GLU A 536 -9.12 -11.74 -15.17
CA GLU A 536 -8.93 -11.22 -16.53
C GLU A 536 -8.61 -9.71 -16.53
N VAL A 537 -9.25 -8.95 -15.64
CA VAL A 537 -8.95 -7.52 -15.44
C VAL A 537 -7.51 -7.34 -14.94
N ALA A 538 -7.09 -8.15 -13.95
CA ALA A 538 -5.74 -8.12 -13.41
C ALA A 538 -4.69 -8.46 -14.46
N VAL A 539 -4.95 -9.43 -15.34
CA VAL A 539 -4.04 -9.74 -16.43
C VAL A 539 -3.95 -8.59 -17.44
N CYS A 540 -5.05 -7.91 -17.78
CA CYS A 540 -4.99 -6.70 -18.61
C CYS A 540 -4.14 -5.61 -17.96
N VAL A 541 -4.28 -5.40 -16.65
CA VAL A 541 -3.48 -4.44 -15.88
C VAL A 541 -2.00 -4.81 -15.91
N TRP A 542 -1.68 -6.09 -15.71
CA TRP A 542 -0.32 -6.60 -15.79
C TRP A 542 0.24 -6.39 -17.20
N HIS A 543 -0.48 -6.75 -18.25
CA HIS A 543 -0.01 -6.63 -19.65
C HIS A 543 0.34 -5.21 -20.06
N ASN A 544 -0.38 -4.22 -19.53
CA ASN A 544 -0.12 -2.81 -19.80
C ASN A 544 1.06 -2.23 -19.02
N GLY A 545 1.55 -2.91 -17.96
CA GLY A 545 2.75 -2.54 -17.21
C GLY A 545 2.68 -1.24 -16.39
N ALA A 546 1.57 -0.49 -16.47
CA ALA A 546 1.38 0.79 -15.79
C ALA A 546 0.42 0.73 -14.58
N GLY A 547 -0.02 -0.47 -14.18
CA GLY A 547 -1.01 -0.62 -13.11
C GLY A 547 -2.43 -0.21 -13.50
N ILE A 548 -2.68 0.06 -14.79
CA ILE A 548 -3.95 0.50 -15.35
C ILE A 548 -4.32 -0.35 -16.58
N ALA A 549 -5.62 -0.50 -16.84
CA ALA A 549 -6.14 -1.12 -18.06
C ALA A 549 -7.24 -0.28 -18.70
N THR A 550 -7.36 -0.29 -20.03
CA THR A 550 -8.51 0.35 -20.69
C THR A 550 -9.73 -0.56 -20.62
N LEU A 551 -10.93 0.00 -20.49
CA LEU A 551 -12.17 -0.78 -20.54
C LEU A 551 -12.27 -1.57 -21.85
N LYS A 552 -11.78 -1.02 -22.97
CA LYS A 552 -11.75 -1.70 -24.26
C LYS A 552 -10.89 -2.97 -24.26
N ASP A 553 -9.71 -2.92 -23.63
CA ASP A 553 -8.83 -4.08 -23.53
C ASP A 553 -9.42 -5.15 -22.60
N VAL A 554 -10.01 -4.72 -21.49
CA VAL A 554 -10.74 -5.59 -20.56
C VAL A 554 -11.93 -6.24 -21.27
N GLU A 555 -12.78 -5.48 -21.96
CA GLU A 555 -13.91 -6.00 -22.73
C GLU A 555 -13.43 -7.03 -23.76
N LYS A 556 -12.37 -6.72 -24.52
CA LYS A 556 -11.81 -7.64 -25.53
C LYS A 556 -11.35 -8.95 -24.90
N ARG A 557 -10.65 -8.90 -23.77
CA ARG A 557 -10.12 -10.08 -23.09
C ARG A 557 -11.22 -10.91 -22.46
N VAL A 558 -12.11 -10.27 -21.71
CA VAL A 558 -13.28 -10.89 -21.06
C VAL A 558 -14.21 -11.51 -22.10
N CYS A 559 -14.48 -10.84 -23.23
CA CYS A 559 -15.28 -11.41 -24.32
C CYS A 559 -14.59 -12.56 -25.06
N GLY A 560 -13.24 -12.62 -25.02
CA GLY A 560 -12.47 -13.74 -25.54
C GLY A 560 -12.52 -14.98 -24.64
N ASN A 561 -12.92 -14.84 -23.37
CA ASN A 561 -13.02 -15.94 -22.43
C ASN A 561 -14.48 -16.44 -22.34
N SER A 562 -14.74 -17.63 -22.88
CA SER A 562 -16.08 -18.23 -22.92
C SER A 562 -16.74 -18.43 -21.55
N GLN A 563 -15.97 -18.63 -20.48
CA GLN A 563 -16.49 -18.76 -19.12
C GLN A 563 -17.00 -17.41 -18.60
N CYS A 564 -16.23 -16.34 -18.81
CA CYS A 564 -16.62 -14.99 -18.44
C CYS A 564 -17.82 -14.49 -19.27
N VAL A 565 -17.89 -14.85 -20.56
CA VAL A 565 -19.04 -14.51 -21.41
C VAL A 565 -20.33 -15.15 -20.87
N LYS A 566 -20.30 -16.44 -20.54
CA LYS A 566 -21.45 -17.14 -19.93
C LYS A 566 -21.89 -16.48 -18.62
N ALA A 567 -20.92 -16.18 -17.75
CA ALA A 567 -21.17 -15.49 -16.49
C ALA A 567 -21.87 -14.14 -16.70
N LEU A 568 -21.38 -13.31 -17.63
CA LEU A 568 -21.97 -12.01 -17.94
C LEU A 568 -23.32 -12.09 -18.66
N GLU A 569 -23.57 -13.14 -19.44
CA GLU A 569 -24.87 -13.41 -20.09
C GLU A 569 -25.96 -13.77 -19.07
N THR A 570 -25.59 -14.31 -17.92
CA THR A 570 -26.54 -14.66 -16.83
C THR A 570 -27.12 -13.41 -16.16
N ILE A 571 -26.44 -12.26 -16.28
CA ILE A 571 -26.83 -10.97 -15.70
C ILE A 571 -27.72 -10.15 -16.65
N ALA A 572 -27.63 -10.40 -17.96
CA ALA A 572 -28.12 -9.46 -18.96
C ALA A 572 -29.45 -9.91 -19.58
N ASP A 573 -30.56 -9.34 -19.07
CA ASP A 573 -31.63 -8.91 -19.97
C ASP A 573 -31.13 -7.63 -20.69
N GLY A 574 -30.23 -7.82 -21.67
CA GLY A 574 -29.93 -6.85 -22.72
C GLY A 574 -29.09 -5.59 -22.40
N ALA A 575 -27.89 -5.68 -21.80
CA ALA A 575 -26.80 -4.70 -22.04
C ALA A 575 -25.43 -5.18 -21.49
N LYS A 576 -24.61 -5.83 -22.33
CA LYS A 576 -23.25 -6.33 -21.96
C LYS A 576 -22.29 -5.24 -21.41
N LYS A 577 -22.52 -3.96 -21.74
CA LYS A 577 -21.66 -2.83 -21.30
C LYS A 577 -21.98 -2.28 -19.92
N GLN A 578 -23.24 -2.36 -19.47
CA GLN A 578 -23.63 -1.86 -18.15
C GLN A 578 -23.30 -2.87 -17.03
N SER A 579 -23.32 -4.17 -17.32
CA SER A 579 -23.04 -5.23 -16.33
C SER A 579 -21.57 -5.25 -15.88
N LEU A 580 -20.60 -5.13 -16.80
CA LEU A 580 -19.18 -5.09 -16.46
C LEU A 580 -18.82 -3.83 -15.66
N GLY A 581 -19.32 -2.66 -16.06
CA GLY A 581 -19.13 -1.41 -15.30
C GLY A 581 -19.67 -1.51 -13.87
N THR A 582 -20.80 -2.21 -13.67
CA THR A 582 -21.38 -2.42 -12.33
C THR A 582 -20.52 -3.36 -11.47
N ILE A 583 -20.01 -4.45 -12.03
CA ILE A 583 -19.09 -5.38 -11.34
C ILE A 583 -17.77 -4.68 -10.98
N LEU A 584 -17.25 -3.85 -11.89
CA LEU A 584 -16.05 -3.04 -11.67
C LEU A 584 -16.31 -1.81 -10.78
N LEU A 585 -17.55 -1.44 -10.50
CA LEU A 585 -17.85 -0.44 -9.46
C LEU A 585 -17.95 -1.08 -8.07
N ALA A 586 -18.35 -2.35 -8.00
CA ALA A 586 -18.41 -3.13 -6.75
C ALA A 586 -17.02 -3.44 -6.19
N PHE A 587 -16.05 -3.68 -7.07
CA PHE A 587 -14.65 -3.63 -6.70
C PHE A 587 -14.18 -2.18 -6.79
N TYR A 588 -13.28 -1.76 -5.91
CA TYR A 588 -12.87 -0.36 -5.76
C TYR A 588 -12.07 0.23 -6.97
N PHE A 589 -12.51 0.04 -8.21
CA PHE A 589 -11.81 0.55 -9.37
C PHE A 589 -12.01 2.06 -9.51
N ARG A 590 -10.90 2.78 -9.71
CA ARG A 590 -10.98 4.19 -10.14
C ARG A 590 -11.24 4.24 -11.63
N HIS A 591 -12.21 5.06 -12.02
CA HIS A 591 -12.52 5.35 -13.43
C HIS A 591 -11.87 6.69 -13.82
N GLY A 592 -11.09 6.69 -14.90
CA GLY A 592 -10.57 7.93 -15.51
C GLY A 592 -11.69 8.81 -16.09
N LEU A 593 -11.46 10.13 -16.15
CA LEU A 593 -12.33 11.06 -16.87
C LEU A 593 -12.08 10.93 -18.40
N GLY A 594 -13.13 10.74 -19.20
CA GLY A 594 -13.05 10.77 -20.68
C GLY A 594 -13.82 9.67 -21.40
N ASP A 595 -13.84 9.73 -22.74
CA ASP A 595 -14.49 8.73 -23.63
C ASP A 595 -13.81 7.34 -23.59
N THR A 596 -12.58 7.25 -23.07
CA THR A 596 -11.83 6.00 -22.85
C THR A 596 -11.70 5.75 -21.35
N SER A 597 -12.70 5.11 -20.74
CA SER A 597 -12.65 4.73 -19.33
C SER A 597 -11.49 3.76 -19.05
N THR A 598 -10.59 4.16 -18.16
CA THR A 598 -9.51 3.30 -17.63
C THR A 598 -9.89 2.74 -16.27
N ILE A 599 -9.35 1.58 -15.95
CA ILE A 599 -9.64 0.74 -14.79
C ILE A 599 -8.33 0.51 -14.03
N GLU A 600 -8.39 0.64 -12.71
CA GLU A 600 -7.24 0.44 -11.83
C GLU A 600 -7.61 -0.16 -10.48
N PHE A 601 -6.83 -1.12 -10.00
CA PHE A 601 -6.97 -1.68 -8.66
C PHE A 601 -6.53 -0.69 -7.56
N THR A 602 -7.23 -0.70 -6.42
CA THR A 602 -6.90 0.15 -5.26
C THR A 602 -5.51 -0.04 -4.68
N HIS A 603 -4.92 -1.22 -4.86
CA HIS A 603 -3.60 -1.56 -4.36
C HIS A 603 -2.92 -2.58 -5.30
N LYS A 604 -1.59 -2.43 -5.50
CA LYS A 604 -0.77 -3.27 -6.41
C LYS A 604 -0.98 -4.76 -6.16
N THR A 605 -0.92 -5.14 -4.88
CA THR A 605 -1.01 -6.53 -4.43
C THR A 605 -2.28 -7.26 -4.83
N PHE A 606 -3.41 -6.57 -5.05
CA PHE A 606 -4.64 -7.25 -5.44
C PHE A 606 -4.55 -7.80 -6.86
N TRP A 607 -4.05 -6.99 -7.80
CA TRP A 607 -3.91 -7.46 -9.18
C TRP A 607 -2.76 -8.45 -9.29
N GLU A 608 -1.68 -8.30 -8.51
CA GLU A 608 -0.61 -9.30 -8.46
C GLU A 608 -1.14 -10.66 -7.99
N TYR A 609 -1.85 -10.68 -6.86
CA TYR A 609 -2.50 -11.89 -6.37
C TYR A 609 -3.46 -12.51 -7.40
N LEU A 610 -4.33 -11.71 -8.02
CA LEU A 610 -5.28 -12.18 -9.02
C LEU A 610 -4.60 -12.69 -10.30
N THR A 611 -3.52 -12.03 -10.75
CA THR A 611 -2.71 -12.51 -11.87
C THR A 611 -2.02 -13.81 -11.52
N ALA A 612 -1.42 -13.95 -10.33
CA ALA A 612 -0.83 -15.21 -9.87
C ALA A 612 -1.88 -16.33 -9.82
N ARG A 613 -3.10 -16.04 -9.34
CA ARG A 613 -4.23 -16.97 -9.36
C ARG A 613 -4.63 -17.38 -10.77
N SER A 614 -4.65 -16.44 -11.71
CA SER A 614 -4.88 -16.71 -13.14
C SER A 614 -3.81 -17.65 -13.71
N ILE A 615 -2.52 -17.40 -13.41
CA ILE A 615 -1.39 -18.23 -13.84
C ILE A 615 -1.54 -19.67 -13.35
N VAL A 616 -1.78 -19.85 -12.05
CA VAL A 616 -1.95 -21.19 -11.44
C VAL A 616 -3.20 -21.89 -11.99
N ARG A 617 -4.30 -21.16 -12.21
CA ARG A 617 -5.53 -21.71 -12.81
C ARG A 617 -5.32 -22.16 -14.26
N THR A 618 -4.69 -21.34 -15.09
CA THR A 618 -4.37 -21.70 -16.48
C THR A 618 -3.44 -22.92 -16.53
N PHE A 619 -2.45 -22.98 -15.64
CA PHE A 619 -1.58 -24.15 -15.56
C PHE A 619 -2.33 -25.42 -15.14
N ARG A 620 -3.24 -25.31 -14.16
CA ARG A 620 -4.14 -26.42 -13.75
C ARG A 620 -4.97 -26.92 -14.93
N GLN A 621 -5.54 -26.02 -15.75
CA GLN A 621 -6.30 -26.37 -16.95
C GLN A 621 -5.44 -27.11 -18.00
N MET A 622 -4.21 -26.64 -18.25
CA MET A 622 -3.27 -27.34 -19.15
C MET A 622 -2.93 -28.75 -18.64
N HIS A 623 -2.79 -28.92 -17.33
CA HIS A 623 -2.58 -30.22 -16.72
C HIS A 623 -3.79 -31.15 -16.88
N GLU A 624 -4.99 -30.66 -16.60
CA GLU A 624 -6.24 -31.40 -16.79
C GLU A 624 -6.44 -31.81 -18.26
N GLU A 625 -6.15 -30.93 -19.21
CA GLU A 625 -6.19 -31.22 -20.64
C GLU A 625 -5.23 -32.36 -21.02
N LYS A 626 -3.97 -32.28 -20.56
CA LYS A 626 -2.98 -33.35 -20.77
C LYS A 626 -3.44 -34.69 -20.18
N MET A 627 -4.03 -34.67 -18.99
CA MET A 627 -4.57 -35.87 -18.33
C MET A 627 -5.74 -36.48 -19.09
N ASN A 628 -6.66 -35.64 -19.59
CA ASN A 628 -7.84 -36.08 -20.33
C ASN A 628 -7.51 -36.63 -21.73
N LEU A 629 -6.57 -36.00 -22.44
CA LEU A 629 -6.14 -36.45 -23.77
C LEU A 629 -5.16 -37.63 -23.72
N GLY A 630 -4.38 -37.72 -22.65
CA GLY A 630 -3.24 -38.63 -22.51
C GLY A 630 -2.00 -38.14 -23.28
N SER A 631 -0.81 -38.58 -22.86
CA SER A 631 0.47 -38.10 -23.40
C SER A 631 0.65 -38.26 -24.91
N ALA A 632 -0.01 -39.23 -25.54
CA ALA A 632 0.11 -39.48 -26.97
C ALA A 632 -0.69 -38.51 -27.85
N LYS A 633 -1.75 -37.89 -27.32
CA LYS A 633 -2.62 -36.95 -28.05
C LYS A 633 -2.46 -35.50 -27.60
N TRP A 634 -1.83 -35.29 -26.44
CA TRP A 634 -1.55 -33.96 -25.93
C TRP A 634 -0.51 -33.25 -26.81
N ASN A 635 -0.79 -31.99 -27.18
CA ASN A 635 0.10 -31.16 -27.98
C ASN A 635 0.78 -30.10 -27.10
N PRO A 636 2.09 -30.22 -26.81
CA PRO A 636 2.82 -29.21 -26.03
C PRO A 636 2.76 -27.82 -26.66
N GLN A 637 2.77 -27.73 -28.00
CA GLN A 637 2.72 -26.46 -28.71
C GLN A 637 1.43 -25.68 -28.40
N ALA A 638 0.27 -26.34 -28.42
CA ALA A 638 -1.01 -25.70 -28.14
C ALA A 638 -1.11 -25.20 -26.69
N SER A 639 -0.57 -25.97 -25.75
CA SER A 639 -0.46 -25.55 -24.34
C SER A 639 0.48 -24.34 -24.20
N LEU A 640 1.61 -24.32 -24.91
CA LEU A 640 2.52 -23.17 -24.93
C LEU A 640 1.89 -21.93 -25.57
N GLU A 641 1.12 -22.07 -26.66
CA GLU A 641 0.39 -20.95 -27.27
C GLU A 641 -0.60 -20.31 -26.28
N THR A 642 -1.29 -21.13 -25.49
CA THR A 642 -2.14 -20.67 -24.38
C THR A 642 -1.33 -19.95 -23.30
N TRP A 643 -0.20 -20.55 -22.89
CA TRP A 643 0.69 -20.01 -21.87
C TRP A 643 1.28 -18.65 -22.26
N ILE A 644 1.78 -18.53 -23.49
CA ILE A 644 2.29 -17.29 -24.06
C ILE A 644 1.18 -16.23 -24.02
N GLY A 645 -0.07 -16.58 -24.37
CA GLY A 645 -1.24 -15.69 -24.27
C GLY A 645 -1.40 -14.99 -22.92
N LEU A 646 -0.96 -15.64 -21.84
CA LEU A 646 -1.01 -15.13 -20.47
C LEU A 646 0.30 -14.47 -20.02
N CYS A 647 1.45 -15.12 -20.21
CA CYS A 647 2.72 -14.76 -19.57
C CYS A 647 3.72 -14.03 -20.47
N CYS A 648 3.27 -13.38 -21.56
CA CYS A 648 4.18 -12.77 -22.53
C CYS A 648 4.50 -11.29 -22.29
N ALA A 649 3.51 -10.49 -21.87
CA ALA A 649 3.54 -9.06 -22.13
C ALA A 649 4.51 -8.32 -21.20
N GLN A 650 4.52 -8.69 -19.93
CA GLN A 650 5.43 -8.17 -18.91
C GLN A 650 6.14 -9.33 -18.22
N ASN A 651 7.31 -9.04 -17.64
CA ASN A 651 8.03 -10.02 -16.85
C ASN A 651 7.32 -10.26 -15.50
N MET A 652 7.47 -11.47 -14.97
CA MET A 652 7.10 -11.79 -13.59
C MET A 652 8.15 -11.17 -12.65
N ASP A 653 7.71 -10.45 -11.62
CA ASP A 653 8.59 -9.95 -10.56
C ASP A 653 8.58 -10.91 -9.35
N GLN A 654 9.42 -10.61 -8.35
CA GLN A 654 9.52 -11.45 -7.14
C GLN A 654 8.20 -11.50 -6.37
N ASP A 655 7.51 -10.37 -6.24
CA ASP A 655 6.24 -10.29 -5.51
C ASP A 655 5.20 -11.23 -6.15
N MET A 656 5.07 -11.18 -7.48
CA MET A 656 4.19 -12.07 -8.24
C MET A 656 4.60 -13.54 -8.09
N TYR A 657 5.90 -13.85 -8.16
CA TYR A 657 6.39 -15.21 -7.97
C TYR A 657 6.09 -15.76 -6.58
N ASP A 658 6.20 -14.95 -5.53
CA ASP A 658 5.89 -15.38 -4.17
C ASP A 658 4.40 -15.75 -4.02
N TYR A 659 3.49 -15.00 -4.64
CA TYR A 659 2.07 -15.38 -4.69
C TYR A 659 1.84 -16.70 -5.45
N VAL A 660 2.51 -16.88 -6.60
CA VAL A 660 2.45 -18.14 -7.35
C VAL A 660 2.94 -19.30 -6.48
N LYS A 661 4.06 -19.12 -5.77
CA LYS A 661 4.65 -20.14 -4.90
C LYS A 661 3.73 -20.51 -3.73
N GLU A 662 3.07 -19.53 -3.11
CA GLU A 662 2.08 -19.77 -2.07
C GLU A 662 0.83 -20.49 -2.60
N LEU A 663 0.29 -20.07 -3.75
CA LEU A 663 -0.87 -20.72 -4.38
C LEU A 663 -0.57 -22.16 -4.81
N VAL A 664 0.62 -22.40 -5.38
CA VAL A 664 1.09 -23.75 -5.73
C VAL A 664 1.26 -24.60 -4.46
N ALA A 665 1.68 -24.00 -3.35
CA ALA A 665 1.85 -24.72 -2.08
C ALA A 665 0.53 -25.24 -1.47
N GLU A 666 -0.63 -24.72 -1.88
CA GLU A 666 -1.95 -25.18 -1.45
C GLU A 666 -2.38 -26.49 -2.15
N GLU A 667 -1.72 -26.88 -3.24
CA GLU A 667 -2.03 -28.10 -3.98
C GLU A 667 -1.48 -29.36 -3.31
N PRO A 668 -2.16 -30.52 -3.43
CA PRO A 668 -1.67 -31.78 -2.93
C PRO A 668 -0.31 -32.15 -3.55
N GLN A 669 0.62 -32.67 -2.74
CA GLN A 669 1.97 -33.05 -3.20
C GLN A 669 1.96 -33.99 -4.42
N LYS A 670 1.00 -34.91 -4.51
CA LYS A 670 0.84 -35.80 -5.68
C LYS A 670 0.54 -35.03 -6.97
N THR A 671 -0.28 -33.98 -6.88
CA THR A 671 -0.59 -33.08 -8.00
C THR A 671 0.66 -32.29 -8.40
N LEU A 672 1.40 -31.79 -7.42
CA LEU A 672 2.62 -31.01 -7.65
C LEU A 672 3.71 -31.77 -8.41
N VAL A 673 3.88 -33.07 -8.13
CA VAL A 673 4.77 -33.93 -8.93
C VAL A 673 4.33 -33.94 -10.40
N LYS A 674 3.03 -34.06 -10.67
CA LYS A 674 2.50 -34.04 -12.04
C LYS A 674 2.59 -32.68 -12.72
N TRP A 675 2.49 -31.61 -11.95
CA TRP A 675 2.71 -30.25 -12.45
C TRP A 675 4.19 -30.02 -12.80
N GLN A 676 5.11 -30.49 -11.97
CA GLN A 676 6.54 -30.44 -12.27
C GLN A 676 6.88 -31.27 -13.52
N GLU A 677 6.29 -32.46 -13.70
CA GLU A 677 6.41 -33.26 -14.94
C GLU A 677 5.85 -32.52 -16.18
N LEU A 678 4.77 -31.74 -16.02
CA LEU A 678 4.24 -30.90 -17.10
C LEU A 678 5.20 -29.74 -17.44
N CYS A 679 5.70 -29.03 -16.43
CA CYS A 679 6.72 -28.00 -16.61
C CYS A 679 7.95 -28.56 -17.34
N ALA A 680 8.45 -29.72 -16.91
CA ALA A 680 9.59 -30.38 -17.55
C ALA A 680 9.32 -30.66 -19.03
N ALA A 681 8.14 -31.19 -19.38
CA ALA A 681 7.77 -31.46 -20.76
C ALA A 681 7.66 -30.19 -21.62
N LEU A 682 7.12 -29.10 -21.06
CA LEU A 682 6.98 -27.81 -21.76
C LEU A 682 8.34 -27.12 -21.94
N LEU A 683 9.17 -27.07 -20.89
CA LEU A 683 10.53 -26.54 -20.95
C LEU A 683 11.41 -27.36 -21.91
N SER A 684 11.27 -28.68 -21.91
CA SER A 684 11.95 -29.56 -22.88
C SER A 684 11.58 -29.22 -24.31
N TYR A 685 10.29 -28.96 -24.57
CA TYR A 685 9.83 -28.53 -25.88
C TYR A 685 10.46 -27.18 -26.27
N THR A 686 10.49 -26.19 -25.36
CA THR A 686 11.07 -24.88 -25.66
C THR A 686 12.58 -24.92 -25.90
N VAL A 687 13.31 -25.80 -25.20
CA VAL A 687 14.75 -26.00 -25.43
C VAL A 687 15.01 -26.55 -26.84
N VAL A 688 14.19 -27.48 -27.32
CA VAL A 688 14.39 -28.15 -28.63
C VAL A 688 13.82 -27.33 -29.80
N HIS A 689 12.65 -26.72 -29.63
CA HIS A 689 11.89 -26.11 -30.73
C HIS A 689 11.79 -24.58 -30.64
N GLY A 690 12.22 -23.99 -29.52
CA GLY A 690 11.93 -22.61 -29.17
C GLY A 690 10.48 -22.40 -28.74
N MET A 691 10.18 -21.21 -28.21
CA MET A 691 8.83 -20.81 -27.86
C MET A 691 7.97 -20.61 -29.14
N PRO A 692 6.77 -21.21 -29.27
CA PRO A 692 5.95 -21.11 -30.47
C PRO A 692 5.31 -19.72 -30.65
N MET A 693 6.04 -18.81 -31.29
CA MET A 693 5.60 -17.43 -31.52
C MET A 693 4.71 -17.24 -32.77
N GLY A 694 4.47 -18.30 -33.56
CA GLY A 694 3.77 -18.23 -34.85
C GLY A 694 2.30 -17.80 -34.78
N ALA A 695 1.63 -17.97 -33.63
CA ALA A 695 0.24 -17.56 -33.43
C ALA A 695 0.09 -16.07 -33.07
N ARG A 696 1.19 -15.28 -33.06
CA ARG A 696 1.17 -13.87 -32.67
C ARG A 696 0.90 -12.93 -33.85
N PRO A 697 0.35 -11.72 -33.58
CA PRO A 697 0.14 -10.74 -34.64
C PRO A 697 1.45 -10.43 -35.38
N GLU A 698 1.41 -10.47 -36.71
CA GLU A 698 2.55 -10.13 -37.57
C GLU A 698 3.08 -8.70 -37.34
N SER A 699 2.31 -7.85 -36.65
CA SER A 699 2.67 -6.48 -36.32
C SER A 699 3.70 -6.34 -35.19
N LEU A 700 4.03 -7.40 -34.46
CA LEU A 700 5.06 -7.34 -33.40
C LEU A 700 6.47 -7.39 -34.00
N SER A 701 7.32 -6.44 -33.60
CA SER A 701 8.74 -6.47 -33.99
C SER A 701 9.43 -7.73 -33.46
N PHE A 702 10.46 -8.21 -34.17
CA PHE A 702 11.26 -9.37 -33.74
C PHE A 702 11.78 -9.21 -32.30
N LYS A 703 12.25 -8.02 -31.93
CA LYS A 703 12.69 -7.70 -30.56
C LYS A 703 11.57 -7.92 -29.53
N ALA A 704 10.36 -7.49 -29.83
CA ALA A 704 9.20 -7.68 -28.97
C ALA A 704 8.79 -9.15 -28.88
N GLN A 705 8.88 -9.91 -29.97
CA GLN A 705 8.64 -11.36 -29.96
C GLN A 705 9.66 -12.09 -29.09
N CYS A 706 10.95 -11.77 -29.20
CA CYS A 706 11.98 -12.34 -28.34
C CYS A 706 11.74 -12.01 -26.85
N GLN A 707 11.34 -10.78 -26.54
CA GLN A 707 11.01 -10.40 -25.17
C GLN A 707 9.81 -11.18 -24.63
N GLN A 708 8.76 -11.33 -25.43
CA GLN A 708 7.57 -12.09 -25.05
C GLN A 708 7.86 -13.58 -24.84
N ALA A 709 8.72 -14.17 -25.68
CA ALA A 709 9.16 -15.55 -25.52
C ALA A 709 9.91 -15.74 -24.19
N ARG A 710 10.88 -14.86 -23.87
CA ARG A 710 11.62 -14.91 -22.61
C ARG A 710 10.71 -14.78 -21.38
N ASN A 711 9.78 -13.83 -21.38
CA ASN A 711 8.85 -13.64 -20.27
C ASN A 711 8.03 -14.93 -20.02
N ALA A 712 7.58 -15.58 -21.09
CA ALA A 712 6.83 -16.82 -20.98
C ALA A 712 7.70 -18.00 -20.50
N GLU A 713 8.96 -18.10 -20.92
CA GLU A 713 9.93 -19.10 -20.42
C GLU A 713 10.25 -18.90 -18.94
N ILE A 714 10.50 -17.66 -18.51
CA ILE A 714 10.75 -17.31 -17.10
C ILE A 714 9.54 -17.68 -16.24
N ALA A 715 8.32 -17.42 -16.71
CA ALA A 715 7.12 -17.80 -15.98
C ALA A 715 6.95 -19.34 -15.89
N LEU A 716 7.32 -20.11 -16.93
CA LEU A 716 7.31 -21.59 -16.86
C LEU A 716 8.33 -22.10 -15.83
N LEU A 717 9.51 -21.48 -15.81
CA LEU A 717 10.56 -21.79 -14.85
C LEU A 717 10.15 -21.43 -13.42
N ALA A 718 9.42 -20.32 -13.24
CA ALA A 718 8.82 -19.94 -11.98
C ALA A 718 7.79 -20.98 -11.48
N MET A 719 6.89 -21.44 -12.35
CA MET A 719 5.95 -22.53 -12.02
C MET A 719 6.68 -23.83 -11.66
N HIS A 720 7.73 -24.16 -12.41
CA HIS A 720 8.59 -25.32 -12.13
C HIS A 720 9.21 -25.22 -10.74
N CYS A 721 9.86 -24.11 -10.43
CA CYS A 721 10.53 -23.89 -9.14
C CYS A 721 9.54 -23.89 -7.98
N ALA A 722 8.36 -23.29 -8.15
CA ALA A 722 7.30 -23.34 -7.14
C ALA A 722 6.91 -24.79 -6.80
N CYS A 723 6.81 -25.67 -7.81
CA CYS A 723 6.57 -27.10 -7.60
C CYS A 723 7.80 -27.77 -6.95
N ALA A 724 9.00 -27.53 -7.48
CA ALA A 724 10.25 -28.15 -7.05
C ALA A 724 10.56 -27.87 -5.57
N THR A 725 10.24 -26.66 -5.06
CA THR A 725 10.39 -26.33 -3.64
C THR A 725 9.64 -27.33 -2.74
N LYS A 726 8.44 -27.76 -3.14
CA LYS A 726 7.58 -28.65 -2.35
C LYS A 726 7.80 -30.13 -2.63
N THR A 727 8.03 -30.50 -3.90
CA THR A 727 8.26 -31.90 -4.28
C THR A 727 9.65 -32.38 -3.89
N GLN A 728 10.62 -31.46 -3.83
CA GLN A 728 12.04 -31.76 -3.60
C GLN A 728 12.66 -32.68 -4.67
N GLN A 729 12.02 -32.80 -5.84
CA GLN A 729 12.47 -33.67 -6.92
C GLN A 729 13.33 -32.90 -7.92
N ARG A 730 14.35 -33.60 -8.47
CA ARG A 730 15.18 -33.09 -9.56
C ARG A 730 14.43 -33.14 -10.90
N THR A 731 14.73 -32.22 -11.81
CA THR A 731 14.12 -32.15 -13.15
C THR A 731 15.16 -32.17 -14.25
N ALA A 732 15.13 -33.21 -15.07
CA ALA A 732 15.96 -33.32 -16.25
C ALA A 732 15.35 -32.57 -17.43
N LEU A 733 16.19 -31.80 -18.12
CA LEU A 733 15.88 -31.14 -19.38
C LEU A 733 16.82 -31.68 -20.48
N PRO A 734 16.35 -31.83 -21.72
CA PRO A 734 17.14 -32.37 -22.82
C PRO A 734 18.08 -31.30 -23.39
N TRP A 735 19.15 -31.00 -22.67
CA TRP A 735 20.19 -30.10 -23.17
C TRP A 735 20.83 -30.71 -24.43
N PRO A 736 20.95 -29.96 -25.54
CA PRO A 736 21.44 -30.50 -26.82
C PRO A 736 22.91 -30.94 -26.76
N ASP A 737 23.72 -30.24 -25.95
CA ASP A 737 25.13 -30.50 -25.72
C ASP A 737 25.56 -29.88 -24.36
N GLU A 738 26.84 -29.95 -24.03
CA GLU A 738 27.43 -29.36 -22.81
C GLU A 738 27.26 -27.83 -22.76
N GLN A 739 27.06 -27.15 -23.90
CA GLN A 739 26.85 -25.70 -24.00
C GLN A 739 25.36 -25.32 -23.95
N GLY A 740 24.46 -26.29 -23.99
CA GLY A 740 23.02 -26.09 -24.16
C GLY A 740 22.42 -25.22 -23.05
N PHE A 741 22.76 -25.52 -21.80
CA PHE A 741 22.30 -24.72 -20.67
C PHE A 741 22.92 -23.32 -20.68
N HIS A 742 24.22 -23.18 -20.97
CA HIS A 742 24.89 -21.87 -21.09
C HIS A 742 24.23 -20.99 -22.16
N ALA A 743 23.95 -21.55 -23.35
CA ALA A 743 23.29 -20.81 -24.42
C ALA A 743 21.86 -20.41 -24.04
N TRP A 744 21.13 -21.27 -23.33
CA TRP A 744 19.80 -20.95 -22.82
C TRP A 744 19.84 -19.89 -21.71
N LEU A 745 20.84 -19.93 -20.82
CA LEU A 745 21.07 -18.92 -19.80
C LEU A 745 21.39 -17.56 -20.42
N ALA A 746 22.27 -17.53 -21.43
CA ALA A 746 22.61 -16.35 -22.20
C ALA A 746 21.40 -15.78 -22.96
N TRP A 747 20.47 -16.63 -23.40
CA TRP A 747 19.20 -16.19 -23.98
C TRP A 747 18.35 -15.42 -22.95
N LEU A 748 18.39 -15.81 -21.68
CA LEU A 748 17.71 -15.12 -20.58
C LEU A 748 18.48 -13.88 -20.06
N GLU A 749 19.73 -13.67 -20.50
CA GLU A 749 20.71 -12.68 -19.98
C GLU A 749 20.21 -11.23 -19.86
N PRO A 750 19.38 -10.66 -20.77
CA PRO A 750 18.85 -9.30 -20.58
C PRO A 750 18.07 -9.12 -19.26
N VAL A 751 17.72 -10.23 -18.60
CA VAL A 751 16.98 -10.32 -17.33
C VAL A 751 17.75 -11.15 -16.29
N TRP A 752 18.96 -11.62 -16.61
CA TRP A 752 19.80 -12.34 -15.66
C TRP A 752 20.50 -11.35 -14.73
N GLY A 753 20.57 -11.65 -13.43
CA GLY A 753 20.99 -10.68 -12.41
C GLY A 753 19.95 -9.60 -12.06
N THR A 754 18.80 -9.55 -12.74
CA THR A 754 17.65 -8.71 -12.34
C THR A 754 16.68 -9.51 -11.46
N GLY A 755 17.09 -9.77 -10.22
CA GLY A 755 16.22 -10.18 -9.11
C GLY A 755 15.68 -11.62 -9.13
N LEU A 756 14.80 -11.97 -10.08
CA LEU A 756 14.03 -13.22 -10.05
C LEU A 756 14.75 -14.40 -10.72
N THR A 757 15.30 -14.23 -11.92
CA THR A 757 15.80 -15.35 -12.76
C THR A 757 16.88 -16.19 -12.07
N GLY A 758 17.77 -15.56 -11.30
CA GLY A 758 18.78 -16.26 -10.50
C GLY A 758 18.19 -17.20 -9.45
N ARG A 759 16.96 -16.96 -8.99
CA ARG A 759 16.27 -17.75 -7.96
C ARG A 759 15.48 -18.93 -8.54
N LEU A 760 15.53 -19.13 -9.86
CA LEU A 760 14.69 -20.08 -10.56
C LEU A 760 15.46 -21.30 -11.12
N LEU A 761 16.59 -21.67 -10.49
CA LEU A 761 17.39 -22.83 -10.92
C LEU A 761 17.29 -24.04 -9.98
N GLN A 762 16.40 -23.97 -8.98
CA GLN A 762 16.26 -25.01 -7.96
C GLN A 762 15.93 -26.38 -8.58
N GLY A 763 16.69 -27.40 -8.16
CA GLY A 763 16.42 -28.80 -8.53
C GLY A 763 16.56 -29.13 -10.02
N LEU A 764 17.21 -28.29 -10.83
CA LEU A 764 17.51 -28.63 -12.23
C LEU A 764 18.62 -29.66 -12.33
N VAL A 765 18.54 -30.54 -13.33
CA VAL A 765 19.66 -31.41 -13.72
C VAL A 765 20.48 -30.72 -14.80
N LEU A 766 21.71 -30.41 -14.42
CA LEU A 766 22.73 -29.66 -15.14
C LEU A 766 24.05 -30.47 -15.19
N GLU A 767 23.94 -31.80 -15.11
CA GLU A 767 25.06 -32.74 -15.21
C GLU A 767 25.86 -32.47 -16.49
N GLU A 768 27.19 -32.42 -16.35
CA GLU A 768 28.17 -32.18 -17.42
C GLU A 768 27.99 -30.87 -18.20
N GLN A 769 27.17 -29.92 -17.74
CA GLN A 769 26.99 -28.64 -18.41
C GLN A 769 28.17 -27.70 -18.18
N ASN A 770 28.48 -26.89 -19.20
CA ASN A 770 29.48 -25.84 -19.14
C ASN A 770 28.86 -24.57 -18.55
N LEU A 771 29.42 -24.12 -17.43
CA LEU A 771 29.06 -22.92 -16.68
C LEU A 771 30.31 -22.06 -16.39
N GLN A 772 31.34 -22.21 -17.23
CA GLN A 772 32.64 -21.58 -17.01
C GLN A 772 32.52 -20.05 -17.07
N GLY A 773 32.95 -19.39 -15.99
CA GLY A 773 32.95 -17.92 -15.91
C GLY A 773 31.57 -17.28 -15.70
N GLU A 774 30.52 -18.07 -15.51
CA GLU A 774 29.15 -17.57 -15.37
C GLU A 774 28.92 -16.74 -14.11
N ASN A 775 27.99 -15.79 -14.21
CA ASN A 775 27.56 -15.00 -13.06
C ASN A 775 26.32 -15.61 -12.40
N LEU A 776 26.54 -16.43 -11.37
CA LEU A 776 25.53 -17.14 -10.58
C LEU A 776 25.49 -16.61 -9.13
N ASN A 777 25.92 -15.36 -8.90
CA ASN A 777 25.85 -14.75 -7.57
C ASN A 777 24.40 -14.70 -7.09
N HIS A 778 24.16 -15.11 -5.84
CA HIS A 778 22.83 -15.21 -5.23
C HIS A 778 21.84 -16.12 -5.96
N ALA A 779 22.33 -17.02 -6.82
CA ALA A 779 21.46 -17.99 -7.49
C ALA A 779 20.93 -19.04 -6.50
N ASP A 780 19.69 -19.51 -6.70
CA ASP A 780 19.14 -20.67 -6.00
C ASP A 780 19.36 -21.91 -6.87
N LEU A 781 20.41 -22.65 -6.54
CA LEU A 781 20.81 -23.94 -7.10
C LEU A 781 20.59 -25.07 -6.08
N SER A 782 19.74 -24.84 -5.07
CA SER A 782 19.49 -25.85 -4.05
C SER A 782 18.97 -27.14 -4.68
N ARG A 783 19.55 -28.27 -4.27
CA ARG A 783 19.27 -29.62 -4.80
C ARG A 783 19.49 -29.83 -6.30
N ALA A 784 20.12 -28.88 -6.99
CA ALA A 784 20.51 -29.06 -8.38
C ALA A 784 21.48 -30.24 -8.53
N ASP A 785 21.44 -30.89 -9.68
CA ASP A 785 22.41 -31.90 -10.07
C ASP A 785 23.43 -31.25 -11.00
N LEU A 786 24.63 -31.04 -10.49
CA LEU A 786 25.76 -30.38 -11.13
C LEU A 786 26.93 -31.37 -11.25
N ARG A 787 26.66 -32.68 -11.26
CA ARG A 787 27.69 -33.71 -11.38
C ARG A 787 28.52 -33.48 -12.64
N GLY A 788 29.84 -33.45 -12.49
CA GLY A 788 30.76 -33.20 -13.61
C GLY A 788 30.64 -31.85 -14.31
N ALA A 789 29.81 -30.91 -13.82
CA ALA A 789 29.63 -29.61 -14.46
C ALA A 789 30.92 -28.77 -14.42
N ASP A 790 31.16 -27.96 -15.45
CA ASP A 790 32.31 -27.07 -15.53
C ASP A 790 31.97 -25.67 -15.02
N LEU A 791 32.28 -25.39 -13.75
CA LEU A 791 32.06 -24.13 -13.06
C LEU A 791 33.35 -23.31 -12.90
N ARG A 792 34.41 -23.61 -13.67
CA ARG A 792 35.70 -22.95 -13.49
C ARG A 792 35.55 -21.44 -13.64
N ARG A 793 36.10 -20.68 -12.70
CA ARG A 793 36.04 -19.21 -12.68
C ARG A 793 34.62 -18.60 -12.62
N ALA A 794 33.57 -19.40 -12.38
CA ALA A 794 32.23 -18.89 -12.17
C ALA A 794 32.16 -18.04 -10.88
N THR A 795 31.22 -17.10 -10.82
CA THR A 795 30.93 -16.32 -9.60
C THR A 795 29.62 -16.80 -9.00
N LEU A 796 29.68 -17.30 -7.76
CA LEU A 796 28.60 -17.95 -7.01
C LEU A 796 28.49 -17.32 -5.60
N SER A 797 28.93 -16.07 -5.45
CA SER A 797 28.94 -15.41 -4.16
C SER A 797 27.52 -15.32 -3.60
N GLY A 798 27.33 -15.82 -2.38
CA GLY A 798 26.04 -15.85 -1.71
C GLY A 798 24.98 -16.71 -2.40
N ALA A 799 25.35 -17.63 -3.29
CA ALA A 799 24.43 -18.59 -3.91
C ALA A 799 23.96 -19.66 -2.89
N ASP A 800 22.75 -20.17 -3.08
CA ASP A 800 22.19 -21.30 -2.32
C ASP A 800 22.42 -22.59 -3.11
N LEU A 801 23.27 -23.48 -2.60
CA LEU A 801 23.65 -24.78 -3.15
C LEU A 801 23.28 -25.90 -2.17
N ARG A 802 22.38 -25.65 -1.21
CA ARG A 802 22.06 -26.64 -0.17
C ARG A 802 21.55 -27.95 -0.78
N GLY A 803 22.15 -29.05 -0.38
CA GLY A 803 21.84 -30.38 -0.90
C GLY A 803 22.06 -30.57 -2.41
N ALA A 804 22.78 -29.66 -3.08
CA ALA A 804 23.18 -29.83 -4.47
C ALA A 804 24.20 -30.95 -4.61
N ASP A 805 24.27 -31.55 -5.80
CA ASP A 805 25.18 -32.64 -6.13
C ASP A 805 26.19 -32.19 -7.16
N LEU A 806 27.38 -31.85 -6.67
CA LEU A 806 28.55 -31.33 -7.38
C LEU A 806 29.65 -32.39 -7.47
N ASN A 807 29.32 -33.69 -7.34
CA ASN A 807 30.34 -34.73 -7.40
C ASN A 807 31.11 -34.65 -8.73
N GLY A 808 32.44 -34.59 -8.63
CA GLY A 808 33.34 -34.45 -9.78
C GLY A 808 33.23 -33.12 -10.55
N ALA A 809 32.51 -32.12 -10.05
CA ALA A 809 32.39 -30.83 -10.71
C ALA A 809 33.72 -30.07 -10.74
N ALA A 810 33.96 -29.28 -11.80
CA ALA A 810 35.15 -28.45 -11.93
C ALA A 810 34.89 -27.02 -11.47
N LEU A 811 35.25 -26.69 -10.22
CA LEU A 811 35.07 -25.39 -9.55
C LEU A 811 36.39 -24.60 -9.42
N GLY A 812 37.44 -24.98 -10.16
CA GLY A 812 38.75 -24.33 -10.08
C GLY A 812 38.65 -22.81 -10.30
N LEU A 813 39.23 -22.04 -9.38
CA LEU A 813 39.19 -20.57 -9.35
C LEU A 813 37.79 -19.94 -9.31
N ALA A 814 36.75 -20.70 -8.93
CA ALA A 814 35.40 -20.15 -8.76
C ALA A 814 35.31 -19.28 -7.50
N ALA A 815 34.40 -18.31 -7.49
CA ALA A 815 34.16 -17.42 -6.35
C ALA A 815 32.85 -17.78 -5.63
N LEU A 816 32.92 -18.59 -4.57
CA LEU A 816 31.79 -19.03 -3.75
C LEU A 816 31.73 -18.33 -2.37
N GLY A 817 32.31 -17.13 -2.23
CA GLY A 817 32.28 -16.40 -0.98
C GLY A 817 30.85 -16.17 -0.48
N LEU A 818 30.56 -16.47 0.79
CA LEU A 818 29.23 -16.44 1.42
C LEU A 818 28.21 -17.45 0.87
N ALA A 819 28.58 -18.38 -0.03
CA ALA A 819 27.65 -19.38 -0.55
C ALA A 819 27.22 -20.39 0.52
N ASP A 820 26.00 -20.93 0.40
CA ASP A 820 25.47 -21.96 1.28
C ASP A 820 25.48 -23.34 0.59
N LEU A 821 26.48 -24.16 0.92
CA LEU A 821 26.68 -25.54 0.45
C LEU A 821 26.32 -26.56 1.55
N GLY A 822 25.46 -26.20 2.51
CA GLY A 822 25.03 -27.13 3.55
C GLY A 822 24.45 -28.43 2.97
N LEU A 823 24.92 -29.57 3.46
CA LEU A 823 24.54 -30.92 3.00
C LEU A 823 24.79 -31.20 1.49
N ALA A 824 25.57 -30.37 0.80
CA ALA A 824 25.90 -30.60 -0.60
C ALA A 824 26.89 -31.77 -0.77
N ALA A 825 26.82 -32.47 -1.90
CA ALA A 825 27.77 -33.52 -2.27
C ALA A 825 28.81 -32.97 -3.25
N LEU A 826 30.07 -32.85 -2.81
CA LEU A 826 31.22 -32.33 -3.55
C LEU A 826 32.35 -33.38 -3.64
N GLY A 827 32.02 -34.66 -3.56
CA GLY A 827 32.98 -35.75 -3.66
C GLY A 827 33.79 -35.66 -4.95
N PHE A 828 35.11 -35.73 -4.83
CA PHE A 828 36.06 -35.62 -5.95
C PHE A 828 35.96 -34.31 -6.78
N ALA A 829 35.31 -33.26 -6.27
CA ALA A 829 35.22 -31.98 -6.96
C ALA A 829 36.59 -31.26 -7.02
N ASP A 830 36.85 -30.52 -8.11
CA ASP A 830 38.04 -29.69 -8.26
C ASP A 830 37.75 -28.26 -7.77
N LEU A 831 38.22 -27.91 -6.58
CA LEU A 831 38.05 -26.60 -5.93
C LEU A 831 39.37 -25.82 -5.88
N ARG A 832 40.34 -26.14 -6.74
CA ARG A 832 41.67 -25.53 -6.70
C ARG A 832 41.61 -24.01 -6.85
N GLY A 833 42.18 -23.30 -5.86
CA GLY A 833 42.22 -21.85 -5.85
C GLY A 833 40.85 -21.17 -5.78
N ALA A 834 39.78 -21.88 -5.42
CA ALA A 834 38.46 -21.29 -5.24
C ALA A 834 38.43 -20.33 -4.04
N ASP A 835 37.66 -19.25 -4.15
CA ASP A 835 37.34 -18.36 -3.02
C ASP A 835 36.11 -18.91 -2.30
N LEU A 836 36.31 -19.48 -1.12
CA LEU A 836 35.29 -20.11 -0.27
C LEU A 836 35.10 -19.32 1.03
N ARG A 837 35.52 -18.05 1.07
CA ARG A 837 35.49 -17.26 2.31
C ARG A 837 34.07 -17.13 2.84
N ARG A 838 33.87 -17.44 4.12
CA ARG A 838 32.58 -17.39 4.80
C ARG A 838 31.49 -18.27 4.17
N ALA A 839 31.86 -19.25 3.35
CA ALA A 839 30.91 -20.22 2.83
C ALA A 839 30.45 -21.19 3.92
N ASN A 840 29.23 -21.70 3.81
CA ASN A 840 28.67 -22.71 4.70
C ASN A 840 28.77 -24.09 4.05
N PHE A 841 29.46 -25.03 4.69
CA PHE A 841 29.61 -26.43 4.29
C PHE A 841 29.07 -27.37 5.38
N ASN A 842 28.16 -26.90 6.24
CA ASN A 842 27.65 -27.70 7.35
C ASN A 842 27.08 -29.05 6.84
N GLY A 843 27.68 -30.15 7.29
CA GLY A 843 27.32 -31.52 6.89
C GLY A 843 27.54 -31.85 5.41
N ALA A 844 28.33 -31.09 4.66
CA ALA A 844 28.65 -31.37 3.26
C ALA A 844 29.62 -32.55 3.10
N ASP A 845 29.53 -33.26 1.99
CA ASP A 845 30.51 -34.29 1.59
C ASP A 845 31.55 -33.68 0.66
N LEU A 846 32.80 -33.59 1.10
CA LEU A 846 33.97 -33.12 0.35
C LEU A 846 34.99 -34.25 0.17
N SER A 847 34.56 -35.51 0.27
CA SER A 847 35.47 -36.66 0.23
C SER A 847 36.24 -36.73 -1.09
N GLY A 848 37.56 -36.82 -1.01
CA GLY A 848 38.45 -36.84 -2.17
C GLY A 848 38.50 -35.53 -2.98
N ALA A 849 37.91 -34.43 -2.51
CA ALA A 849 37.91 -33.14 -3.21
C ALA A 849 39.32 -32.52 -3.27
N ASP A 850 39.62 -31.80 -4.35
CA ASP A 850 40.90 -31.09 -4.53
C ASP A 850 40.74 -29.61 -4.17
N LEU A 851 41.12 -29.25 -2.94
CA LEU A 851 41.02 -27.91 -2.36
C LEU A 851 42.35 -27.15 -2.42
N ARG A 852 43.32 -27.57 -3.25
CA ARG A 852 44.66 -26.99 -3.24
C ARG A 852 44.63 -25.48 -3.53
N GLY A 853 45.18 -24.68 -2.63
CA GLY A 853 45.22 -23.22 -2.76
C GLY A 853 43.88 -22.51 -2.57
N ALA A 854 42.80 -23.20 -2.17
CA ALA A 854 41.50 -22.59 -1.91
C ALA A 854 41.51 -21.71 -0.65
N ASP A 855 40.70 -20.65 -0.63
CA ASP A 855 40.55 -19.77 0.53
C ASP A 855 39.26 -20.07 1.31
N LEU A 856 39.39 -20.81 2.40
CA LEU A 856 38.31 -21.20 3.33
C LEU A 856 38.22 -20.26 4.54
N GLY A 857 38.76 -19.04 4.45
CA GLY A 857 38.72 -18.07 5.55
C GLY A 857 37.32 -17.86 6.13
N ARG A 858 37.13 -18.10 7.43
CA ARG A 858 35.85 -18.01 8.14
C ARG A 858 34.73 -18.91 7.59
N ALA A 859 35.05 -19.94 6.81
CA ALA A 859 34.06 -20.90 6.35
C ALA A 859 33.56 -21.78 7.51
N ASP A 860 32.33 -22.26 7.42
CA ASP A 860 31.76 -23.23 8.37
C ASP A 860 31.77 -24.63 7.77
N LEU A 861 32.73 -25.46 8.19
CA LEU A 861 32.90 -26.87 7.80
C LEU A 861 32.33 -27.82 8.86
N SER A 862 31.42 -27.35 9.72
CA SER A 862 30.93 -28.16 10.83
C SER A 862 30.27 -29.45 10.35
N GLY A 863 30.76 -30.59 10.81
CA GLY A 863 30.24 -31.91 10.42
C GLY A 863 30.51 -32.32 8.97
N ALA A 864 31.32 -31.58 8.21
CA ALA A 864 31.67 -31.92 6.83
C ALA A 864 32.59 -33.15 6.75
N ASP A 865 32.46 -33.95 5.69
CA ASP A 865 33.37 -35.06 5.40
C ASP A 865 34.47 -34.63 4.43
N LEU A 866 35.70 -34.48 4.93
CA LEU A 866 36.88 -34.12 4.13
C LEU A 866 37.79 -35.35 3.90
N SER A 867 37.26 -36.58 4.01
CA SER A 867 38.06 -37.79 3.91
C SER A 867 38.76 -37.90 2.56
N GLY A 868 40.08 -38.01 2.56
CA GLY A 868 40.90 -38.10 1.34
C GLY A 868 41.02 -36.79 0.55
N ALA A 869 40.49 -35.66 1.05
CA ALA A 869 40.58 -34.37 0.39
C ALA A 869 42.02 -33.82 0.41
N ASP A 870 42.39 -33.04 -0.60
CA ASP A 870 43.71 -32.40 -0.71
C ASP A 870 43.62 -30.89 -0.42
N LEU A 871 44.02 -30.49 0.79
CA LEU A 871 43.98 -29.11 1.26
C LEU A 871 45.36 -28.43 1.24
N ARG A 872 46.35 -28.96 0.50
CA ARG A 872 47.68 -28.34 0.45
C ARG A 872 47.60 -26.89 -0.04
N ARG A 873 48.27 -25.98 0.67
CA ARG A 873 48.24 -24.52 0.41
C ARG A 873 46.87 -23.85 0.57
N ALA A 874 45.85 -24.53 1.08
CA ALA A 874 44.58 -23.89 1.39
C ALA A 874 44.69 -22.99 2.64
N THR A 875 43.90 -21.93 2.72
CA THR A 875 43.83 -21.04 3.91
C THR A 875 42.58 -21.30 4.73
N LEU A 876 42.73 -21.65 6.01
CA LEU A 876 41.63 -21.98 6.93
C LEU A 876 41.49 -21.00 8.10
N HIS A 877 41.98 -19.76 7.95
CA HIS A 877 41.97 -18.79 9.05
C HIS A 877 40.55 -18.52 9.56
N ASP A 878 40.34 -18.64 10.87
CA ASP A 878 39.04 -18.52 11.54
C ASP A 878 37.95 -19.48 11.01
N ALA A 879 38.31 -20.53 10.26
CA ALA A 879 37.34 -21.52 9.76
C ALA A 879 36.82 -22.40 10.92
N ILE A 880 35.54 -22.72 10.92
CA ILE A 880 34.92 -23.59 11.93
C ILE A 880 34.96 -25.02 11.42
N VAL A 881 35.66 -25.93 12.10
CA VAL A 881 35.83 -27.34 11.66
C VAL A 881 35.28 -28.35 12.67
N THR A 882 34.36 -27.92 13.53
CA THR A 882 33.77 -28.74 14.59
C THR A 882 33.08 -29.99 14.02
N ASN A 883 33.40 -31.17 14.53
CA ASN A 883 32.87 -32.47 14.08
C ASN A 883 33.17 -32.86 12.63
N ALA A 884 34.06 -32.14 11.94
CA ALA A 884 34.52 -32.51 10.60
C ALA A 884 35.33 -33.83 10.61
N LEU A 885 35.24 -34.61 9.54
CA LEU A 885 35.97 -35.87 9.34
C LEU A 885 37.17 -35.63 8.43
N LEU A 886 38.39 -35.96 8.89
CA LEU A 886 39.64 -35.72 8.16
C LEU A 886 40.39 -37.00 7.75
N LYS A 887 39.69 -38.13 7.61
CA LYS A 887 40.34 -39.43 7.35
C LYS A 887 41.16 -39.39 6.06
N TYR A 888 42.48 -39.56 6.14
CA TYR A 888 43.39 -39.47 4.98
C TYR A 888 43.42 -38.12 4.25
N ALA A 889 42.94 -37.04 4.86
CA ALA A 889 43.03 -35.71 4.27
C ALA A 889 44.49 -35.25 4.22
N ASN A 890 44.91 -34.66 3.10
CA ASN A 890 46.25 -34.09 2.94
C ASN A 890 46.21 -32.62 3.35
N VAL A 891 46.68 -32.31 4.56
CA VAL A 891 46.60 -30.96 5.12
C VAL A 891 47.96 -30.52 5.65
N GLU A 892 48.40 -29.32 5.30
CA GLU A 892 49.59 -28.72 5.89
C GLU A 892 49.29 -28.26 7.33
N CYS A 893 50.17 -28.57 8.29
CA CYS A 893 49.96 -28.27 9.72
C CYS A 893 49.66 -26.79 9.99
N GLU A 894 50.27 -25.89 9.22
CA GLU A 894 50.08 -24.44 9.37
C GLU A 894 48.67 -23.97 8.99
N ALA A 895 48.01 -24.67 8.05
CA ALA A 895 46.66 -24.35 7.63
C ALA A 895 45.65 -24.65 8.74
N LEU A 896 45.75 -25.82 9.37
CA LEU A 896 44.88 -26.21 10.48
C LEU A 896 45.13 -25.41 11.74
N ALA A 897 46.37 -25.04 12.06
CA ALA A 897 46.70 -24.25 13.26
C ALA A 897 45.98 -22.87 13.32
N LYS A 898 45.48 -22.38 12.18
CA LYS A 898 44.75 -21.10 12.08
C LYS A 898 43.22 -21.27 12.05
N ALA A 899 42.72 -22.51 12.06
CA ALA A 899 41.30 -22.83 12.16
C ALA A 899 40.81 -22.83 13.62
N TYR A 900 39.51 -22.68 13.84
CA TYR A 900 38.88 -22.75 15.15
C TYR A 900 38.43 -24.19 15.47
N PHE A 901 38.97 -24.77 16.55
CA PHE A 901 38.57 -26.08 17.09
C PHE A 901 38.91 -26.20 18.59
N ASP A 902 38.05 -26.90 19.35
CA ASP A 902 38.13 -27.05 20.82
C ASP A 902 38.87 -28.34 21.26
N ASP A 903 39.91 -28.77 20.54
CA ASP A 903 40.64 -30.02 20.81
C ASP A 903 42.13 -29.78 21.18
N PRO A 904 42.49 -29.90 22.47
CA PRO A 904 43.86 -29.67 22.94
C PRO A 904 44.91 -30.63 22.37
N ALA A 905 44.55 -31.90 22.14
CA ALA A 905 45.48 -32.91 21.66
C ALA A 905 45.82 -32.67 20.18
N LEU A 906 44.82 -32.26 19.39
CA LEU A 906 45.01 -31.86 18.01
C LEU A 906 45.85 -30.58 17.90
N SER A 907 45.64 -29.61 18.80
CA SER A 907 46.43 -28.38 18.85
C SER A 907 47.91 -28.66 19.11
N GLU A 908 48.21 -29.57 20.05
CA GLU A 908 49.58 -29.99 20.34
C GLU A 908 50.23 -30.75 19.18
N ALA A 909 49.50 -31.65 18.52
CA ALA A 909 49.97 -32.40 17.36
C ALA A 909 50.35 -31.48 16.18
N LEU A 910 49.52 -30.47 15.92
CA LEU A 910 49.77 -29.49 14.87
C LEU A 910 50.98 -28.58 15.17
N ALA A 911 51.20 -28.24 16.45
CA ALA A 911 52.31 -27.38 16.88
C ALA A 911 53.69 -27.99 16.62
N ILE A 912 53.79 -29.32 16.58
CA ILE A 912 55.03 -30.06 16.31
C ILE A 912 55.07 -30.68 14.89
N GLY A 913 54.19 -30.23 13.99
CA GLY A 913 54.26 -30.56 12.56
C GLY A 913 53.87 -32.00 12.20
N ILE A 914 52.96 -32.63 12.95
CA ILE A 914 52.49 -33.99 12.62
C ILE A 914 51.58 -33.96 11.39
N ASP A 915 51.91 -34.78 10.41
CA ASP A 915 51.04 -35.06 9.28
C ASP A 915 49.85 -35.91 9.74
N LEU A 916 48.65 -35.31 9.70
CA LEU A 916 47.41 -35.98 10.10
C LEU A 916 46.99 -37.09 9.12
N ALA A 917 47.63 -37.21 7.95
CA ALA A 917 47.41 -38.31 7.02
C ALA A 917 47.75 -39.69 7.61
N GLU A 918 48.56 -39.74 8.69
CA GLU A 918 48.94 -40.98 9.38
C GLU A 918 47.90 -41.49 10.39
N LEU A 919 46.86 -40.71 10.70
CA LEU A 919 45.83 -41.07 11.69
C LEU A 919 44.63 -41.81 11.03
N PRO A 920 44.22 -42.98 11.54
CA PRO A 920 42.96 -43.58 11.14
C PRO A 920 41.78 -42.79 11.74
N GLU A 921 40.82 -42.42 10.89
CA GLU A 921 39.55 -41.73 11.20
C GLU A 921 39.64 -40.74 12.37
N TYR A 922 39.94 -39.45 12.14
CA TYR A 922 39.89 -38.44 13.20
C TYR A 922 38.67 -37.53 13.02
N ARG A 923 37.86 -37.41 14.09
CA ARG A 923 36.71 -36.49 14.15
C ARG A 923 36.98 -35.37 15.15
N ILE A 924 37.03 -34.13 14.66
CA ILE A 924 37.38 -32.97 15.48
C ILE A 924 36.27 -32.68 16.51
N GLY A 925 36.62 -32.47 17.79
CA GLY A 925 35.65 -32.06 18.84
C GLY A 925 34.80 -33.17 19.45
N SER A 926 34.81 -34.38 18.89
CA SER A 926 34.26 -35.58 19.53
C SER A 926 35.08 -36.85 19.21
N PRO A 927 36.41 -36.84 19.39
CA PRO A 927 37.25 -37.99 19.08
C PRO A 927 36.95 -39.16 20.03
N THR A 928 37.03 -40.39 19.53
CA THR A 928 36.95 -41.60 20.34
C THR A 928 38.21 -41.76 21.20
N SER A 929 38.12 -42.49 22.32
CA SER A 929 39.26 -42.74 23.20
C SER A 929 40.45 -43.39 22.48
N GLU A 930 40.17 -44.19 21.46
CA GLU A 930 41.18 -44.85 20.62
C GLU A 930 41.86 -43.86 19.66
N GLN A 931 41.10 -42.91 19.10
CA GLN A 931 41.63 -41.84 18.24
C GLN A 931 42.54 -40.88 19.03
N VAL A 932 42.14 -40.50 20.25
CA VAL A 932 42.99 -39.67 21.13
C VAL A 932 44.27 -40.42 21.48
N ALA A 933 44.20 -41.70 21.84
CA ALA A 933 45.38 -42.50 22.16
C ALA A 933 46.33 -42.68 20.95
N ALA A 934 45.78 -42.86 19.74
CA ALA A 934 46.57 -42.92 18.51
C ALA A 934 47.30 -41.59 18.23
N LEU A 935 46.61 -40.46 18.41
CA LEU A 935 47.17 -39.12 18.27
C LEU A 935 48.28 -38.86 19.30
N GLU A 936 48.04 -39.17 20.58
CA GLU A 936 49.06 -39.05 21.64
C GLU A 936 50.28 -39.95 21.37
N THR A 937 50.08 -41.14 20.81
CA THR A 937 51.16 -42.06 20.41
C THR A 937 52.00 -41.47 19.27
N LEU A 938 51.37 -40.81 18.30
CA LEU A 938 52.04 -40.10 17.22
C LEU A 938 52.82 -38.90 17.75
N VAL A 939 52.20 -38.09 18.61
CA VAL A 939 52.85 -36.95 19.29
C VAL A 939 54.09 -37.38 20.05
N THR A 940 54.00 -38.46 20.81
CA THR A 940 55.15 -38.98 21.58
C THR A 940 56.26 -39.54 20.69
N LYS A 941 55.92 -40.27 19.61
CA LYS A 941 56.90 -40.76 18.63
C LYS A 941 57.64 -39.61 17.93
N THR A 942 56.92 -38.58 17.49
CA THR A 942 57.52 -37.44 16.76
C THR A 942 58.43 -36.63 17.67
N LYS A 943 58.01 -36.33 18.91
CA LYS A 943 58.87 -35.68 19.91
C LYS A 943 60.12 -36.50 20.23
N ALA A 944 60.02 -37.82 20.29
CA ALA A 944 61.17 -38.70 20.53
C ALA A 944 62.14 -38.72 19.33
N ALA A 945 61.63 -38.64 18.09
CA ALA A 945 62.44 -38.55 16.89
C ALA A 945 63.15 -37.19 16.74
N GLU A 946 62.50 -36.09 17.13
CA GLU A 946 63.13 -34.75 17.20
C GLU A 946 64.22 -34.69 18.28
N ALA A 947 64.00 -35.32 19.44
CA ALA A 947 65.01 -35.38 20.50
C ALA A 947 66.22 -36.27 20.16
N GLN A 948 66.12 -37.13 19.13
CA GLN A 948 67.22 -37.95 18.61
C GLN A 948 67.99 -37.31 17.45
N LYS A 949 67.46 -36.25 16.84
CA LYS A 949 68.16 -35.40 15.86
C LYS A 949 68.92 -34.29 16.57
#